data_AF-A0A3N5W190-F1
#
_entry.id   AF-A0A3N5W190-F1
#
_cell.length_a   1.000
_cell.length_b   1.000
_cell.length_c   1.000
_cell.angle_alpha   90.00
_cell.angle_beta   90.00
_cell.angle_gamma   90.00
#
_symmetry.space_group_name_H-M   'P 1'
#
loop_
_entity.id
_entity.type
_entity.pdbx_description
1 polymer ?
#
loop_
_entity_poly.entity_id
_entity_poly.type
_entity_poly.pdbx_seq_one_letter_code
_entity_poly.pdbx_strand_id
1 'polypeptide(L)'
;MRSLEGTNMRLFKRSTAGFVVAALLIGMHSQVRAVPFAGGMGERTDPYQIATPEQLMSIGSDPNLLDKHFILLNDIDLDPNLPGRRIFDRAVIAPRPDDSGTWYLKPAFSGGFDGNGYAIRNLVVQSPGHSWAGLFGYVSGGVVKNLRVERCRITGDIFSGGVVGSNAGAIVACSSSGSVNSRYDAGGIAGHNDGLVANCRTSATVSGHYSVGGLVGSNYDGTTVNCHSMCTVTGDERVGGAAGLNRGHIANSYSNGIVTGQMYVGGLVGENWRSIDNCYSSSGIGGTKYVGGLVGYTDYGYVAGSFWDVQTSGQPMSDGGTGLSTAEMQDIQTYRDAGWDFVDRQGDGTSEIWRMPEAGGYPTIAFLDGYEPPRLQGRGTPDDPYLIGSPTDLGGMYYHDPQACYRLRASIDLSGICWSTAVIPWCGGVFEGNGQTISHLMIKGGGYLGLFGQTAFSAQIMDLGVVDVNIAGSEVSIGGLAGYNTAVVTHCYSSGTIEGQTAVGGLVGTNEHGFVAHCQNSCSVEGKQYVGGLAGLNSYGHVIGCSSSGAVHGPISSGPVHLRTGLLVQAGDGAPAAATFSSSVGGLVGCSNESDVINCCSIGEVTGASSVGGLVGRSDRDSVIDCYSAGAVQGNVWVGGLIGGGDNNHVAGCFWDTQTSGQAASAAGTGLTTAEMKDAQTYLNAGWDWAGETENGTWQAWQMKEGGDYPVLAALNGYTPPSLQGSGTSDDPYVIEDTLELGAMYHYGPDAHYRLGASIDLSGIDWDRAIIPSFRGTFDGHGETISGLTISGGWYVGLIGQLESGARVENLRIVDVNVVGSKDYVGALVGYDDGDVTGCFGSGTISGRSNVGGLVGYNNHGHVTACGADSVVSGVSRVGGLVGTNVAAVTGCYSAGAVSGGERVGGLIGYSSYYYVTDCYSTSSVRGGSYVGGLVGLNEAHLTECYGTGDVDGDSYVGGLVGHHYSYYVADCYSSGKVRGGMFVGGLIGRNEAYVANCYSTGLVSGRSYVGGLLGRDSHSDWVTGCFWNTLTSGSAASDGGMGLTTPAMQRSSTFVNAGWDFAGIWTICEDRDYPRLKWEHRDCPPN
;
A
#
# COMPACT_ATOMS: atom_id res chain seq x y z
N MET A 1 -57.81 20.65 -11.43
CA MET A 1 -57.23 19.85 -12.52
C MET A 1 -56.55 20.83 -13.49
N ARG A 2 -55.62 21.63 -12.95
CA ARG A 2 -54.13 21.53 -12.96
C ARG A 2 -53.59 22.04 -14.31
N SER A 3 -53.71 23.34 -14.61
CA SER A 3 -52.98 24.56 -14.15
C SER A 3 -51.86 24.92 -15.15
N LEU A 4 -51.89 26.05 -15.90
CA LEU A 4 -51.59 27.45 -15.49
C LEU A 4 -50.19 27.53 -14.85
N GLU A 5 -49.20 28.35 -15.24
CA GLU A 5 -49.06 29.69 -15.85
C GLU A 5 -47.60 29.79 -16.36
N GLY A 6 -47.24 30.61 -17.36
CA GLY A 6 -46.88 32.01 -17.14
C GLY A 6 -45.61 32.38 -17.91
N THR A 7 -45.51 33.64 -18.31
CA THR A 7 -44.84 34.17 -19.51
C THR A 7 -43.51 34.89 -19.21
N ASN A 8 -42.65 35.04 -20.25
CA ASN A 8 -41.58 36.06 -20.48
C ASN A 8 -40.24 35.90 -19.70
N MET A 9 -39.03 36.11 -20.24
CA MET A 9 -38.52 37.03 -21.28
C MET A 9 -37.13 36.59 -21.83
N ARG A 10 -36.96 36.77 -23.16
CA ARG A 10 -35.74 36.96 -24.01
C ARG A 10 -34.31 36.73 -23.46
N LEU A 11 -33.50 35.96 -24.20
CA LEU A 11 -32.24 36.45 -24.80
C LEU A 11 -31.75 35.61 -26.01
N PHE A 12 -31.26 36.37 -26.99
CA PHE A 12 -30.68 36.14 -28.31
C PHE A 12 -30.27 34.73 -28.83
N LYS A 13 -30.69 34.51 -30.09
CA LYS A 13 -30.27 33.49 -31.07
C LYS A 13 -28.74 33.33 -31.19
N ARG A 14 -28.27 32.08 -31.26
CA ARG A 14 -27.38 31.60 -32.33
C ARG A 14 -27.70 30.14 -32.66
N SER A 15 -27.88 29.89 -33.95
CA SER A 15 -28.34 28.66 -34.57
C SER A 15 -27.23 27.62 -34.68
N THR A 16 -27.53 26.43 -34.20
CA THR A 16 -26.92 25.13 -34.50
C THR A 16 -27.17 24.74 -35.97
N ALA A 17 -26.10 24.58 -36.75
CA ALA A 17 -25.97 23.62 -37.87
C ALA A 17 -24.65 23.89 -38.61
N GLY A 18 -23.68 22.98 -38.48
CA GLY A 18 -22.43 23.05 -39.24
C GLY A 18 -21.30 22.17 -38.69
N PHE A 19 -21.59 20.97 -38.19
CA PHE A 19 -20.57 19.98 -37.80
C PHE A 19 -20.86 18.67 -38.54
N VAL A 20 -20.53 18.62 -39.83
CA VAL A 20 -20.31 17.37 -40.57
C VAL A 20 -19.21 17.64 -41.60
N VAL A 21 -18.18 16.78 -41.58
CA VAL A 21 -17.01 16.67 -42.48
C VAL A 21 -15.78 17.55 -42.18
N ALA A 22 -14.98 17.09 -41.22
CA ALA A 22 -13.51 17.10 -41.30
C ALA A 22 -12.93 16.00 -40.38
N ALA A 23 -13.40 14.77 -40.56
CA ALA A 23 -12.83 13.56 -39.97
C ALA A 23 -12.19 12.75 -41.11
N LEU A 24 -10.97 13.12 -41.52
CA LEU A 24 -10.09 12.31 -42.38
C LEU A 24 -8.72 13.00 -42.47
N LEU A 25 -7.88 12.73 -41.46
CA LEU A 25 -6.41 12.74 -41.43
C LEU A 25 -5.95 13.00 -39.99
N ILE A 26 -6.25 12.06 -39.10
CA ILE A 26 -5.62 11.93 -37.78
C ILE A 26 -4.92 10.56 -37.78
N GLY A 27 -3.74 10.55 -37.16
CA GLY A 27 -2.71 9.52 -37.15
C GLY A 27 -3.17 8.08 -37.36
N MET A 28 -2.36 7.36 -38.15
CA MET A 28 -2.27 5.90 -38.11
C MET A 28 -1.74 5.47 -36.72
N HIS A 29 -2.58 5.58 -35.69
CA HIS A 29 -2.50 4.75 -34.51
C HIS A 29 -3.47 3.61 -34.74
N SER A 30 -2.97 2.38 -34.63
CA SER A 30 -3.78 1.17 -34.76
C SER A 30 -4.95 1.22 -33.77
N GLN A 31 -6.17 1.49 -34.25
CA GLN A 31 -7.36 1.21 -33.46
C GLN A 31 -7.47 -0.30 -33.31
N VAL A 32 -7.13 -0.79 -32.11
CA VAL A 32 -7.51 -2.13 -31.69
C VAL A 32 -9.03 -2.15 -31.67
N ARG A 33 -9.64 -2.92 -32.56
CA ARG A 33 -11.08 -3.20 -32.51
C ARG A 33 -11.35 -3.92 -31.18
N ALA A 34 -12.19 -3.35 -30.33
CA ALA A 34 -12.67 -4.03 -29.12
C ALA A 34 -13.31 -5.38 -29.51
N VAL A 35 -12.86 -6.47 -28.88
CA VAL A 35 -13.42 -7.81 -29.08
C VAL A 35 -14.66 -7.92 -28.18
N PRO A 36 -15.88 -8.03 -28.72
CA PRO A 36 -17.07 -8.14 -27.88
C PRO A 36 -17.10 -9.49 -27.16
N PHE A 37 -17.34 -9.47 -25.84
CA PHE A 37 -17.61 -10.66 -25.04
C PHE A 37 -18.99 -11.27 -25.37
N ALA A 38 -19.23 -12.52 -24.97
CA ALA A 38 -20.48 -13.23 -25.28
C ALA A 38 -21.69 -12.66 -24.50
N GLY A 39 -21.43 -11.95 -23.41
CA GLY A 39 -22.39 -11.33 -22.50
C GLY A 39 -21.67 -10.76 -21.27
N GLY A 40 -22.44 -10.18 -20.35
CA GLY A 40 -21.93 -9.54 -19.14
C GLY A 40 -21.39 -8.13 -19.35
N MET A 41 -21.25 -7.38 -18.26
CA MET A 41 -20.73 -6.01 -18.23
C MET A 41 -19.35 -5.90 -17.56
N GLY A 42 -18.80 -7.02 -17.07
CA GLY A 42 -17.51 -7.07 -16.39
C GLY A 42 -17.58 -6.78 -14.90
N GLU A 43 -18.80 -6.66 -14.36
CA GLU A 43 -19.09 -6.46 -12.95
C GLU A 43 -19.03 -7.78 -12.18
N ARG A 44 -18.76 -7.73 -10.87
CA ARG A 44 -18.70 -8.93 -10.03
C ARG A 44 -19.99 -9.77 -10.08
N THR A 45 -21.15 -9.11 -10.16
CA THR A 45 -22.48 -9.74 -10.26
C THR A 45 -22.91 -10.04 -11.69
N ASP A 46 -22.22 -9.51 -12.70
CA ASP A 46 -22.49 -9.70 -14.12
C ASP A 46 -21.19 -9.81 -14.93
N PRO A 47 -20.40 -10.88 -14.70
CA PRO A 47 -19.06 -11.00 -15.26
C PRO A 47 -19.08 -11.18 -16.78
N TYR A 48 -18.05 -10.69 -17.45
CA TYR A 48 -17.87 -10.91 -18.88
C TYR A 48 -17.79 -12.41 -19.21
N GLN A 49 -18.60 -12.83 -20.16
CA GLN A 49 -18.70 -14.22 -20.57
C GLN A 49 -17.73 -14.53 -21.71
N ILE A 50 -16.84 -15.50 -21.49
CA ILE A 50 -15.81 -15.92 -22.44
C ILE A 50 -16.23 -17.26 -23.05
N ALA A 51 -16.46 -17.25 -24.37
CA ALA A 51 -16.78 -18.43 -25.16
C ALA A 51 -15.69 -18.80 -26.17
N THR A 52 -14.79 -17.85 -26.52
CA THR A 52 -13.77 -18.04 -27.55
C THR A 52 -12.35 -17.68 -27.09
N PRO A 53 -11.31 -18.26 -27.72
CA PRO A 53 -9.92 -17.89 -27.47
C PRO A 53 -9.62 -16.41 -27.69
N GLU A 54 -10.24 -15.79 -28.69
CA GLU A 54 -9.99 -14.39 -29.04
C GLU A 54 -10.47 -13.45 -27.92
N GLN A 55 -11.60 -13.77 -27.28
CA GLN A 55 -12.10 -13.06 -26.11
C GLN A 55 -11.13 -13.19 -24.93
N LEU A 56 -10.63 -14.41 -24.64
CA LEU A 56 -9.63 -14.64 -23.59
C LEU A 56 -8.34 -13.84 -23.82
N MET A 57 -7.80 -13.88 -25.04
CA MET A 57 -6.57 -13.17 -25.40
C MET A 57 -6.71 -11.64 -25.39
N SER A 58 -7.94 -11.12 -25.55
CA SER A 58 -8.19 -9.68 -25.54
C SER A 58 -7.93 -9.05 -24.16
N ILE A 59 -8.13 -9.81 -23.08
CA ILE A 59 -7.93 -9.36 -21.69
C ILE A 59 -6.49 -8.89 -21.48
N GLY A 60 -5.50 -9.68 -21.90
CA GLY A 60 -4.09 -9.27 -21.79
C GLY A 60 -3.68 -8.14 -22.74
N SER A 61 -4.50 -7.79 -23.72
CA SER A 61 -4.16 -6.74 -24.69
C SER A 61 -4.71 -5.36 -24.29
N ASP A 62 -5.69 -5.31 -23.38
CA ASP A 62 -6.38 -4.10 -22.94
C ASP A 62 -6.23 -3.90 -21.41
N PRO A 63 -5.43 -2.92 -20.97
CA PRO A 63 -5.27 -2.62 -19.54
C PRO A 63 -6.56 -2.30 -18.80
N ASN A 64 -7.61 -1.81 -19.49
CA ASN A 64 -8.90 -1.46 -18.88
C ASN A 64 -9.78 -2.68 -18.54
N LEU A 65 -9.29 -3.89 -18.79
CA LEU A 65 -9.97 -5.14 -18.50
C LEU A 65 -9.36 -5.90 -17.31
N LEU A 66 -8.24 -5.41 -16.75
CA LEU A 66 -7.47 -6.16 -15.74
C LEU A 66 -8.09 -6.10 -14.33
N ASP A 67 -8.99 -5.15 -14.10
CA ASP A 67 -9.83 -5.01 -12.89
C ASP A 67 -11.21 -5.68 -13.03
N LYS A 68 -11.59 -6.14 -14.24
CA LYS A 68 -12.93 -6.67 -14.52
C LYS A 68 -13.09 -8.15 -14.19
N HIS A 69 -14.35 -8.57 -14.08
CA HIS A 69 -14.71 -9.95 -13.75
C HIS A 69 -15.10 -10.76 -14.99
N PHE A 70 -14.71 -12.04 -15.01
CA PHE A 70 -14.84 -12.95 -16.14
C PHE A 70 -15.34 -14.33 -15.73
N ILE A 71 -16.12 -14.97 -16.60
CA ILE A 71 -16.57 -16.36 -16.44
C ILE A 71 -16.45 -17.14 -17.76
N LEU A 72 -15.95 -18.38 -17.70
CA LEU A 72 -15.91 -19.27 -18.87
C LEU A 72 -17.27 -19.93 -19.12
N LEU A 73 -17.68 -20.02 -20.39
CA LEU A 73 -18.87 -20.75 -20.83
C LEU A 73 -18.57 -22.15 -21.38
N ASN A 74 -17.32 -22.39 -21.77
CA ASN A 74 -16.87 -23.65 -22.35
C ASN A 74 -15.35 -23.77 -22.27
N ASP A 75 -14.85 -24.97 -22.57
CA ASP A 75 -13.42 -25.18 -22.73
C ASP A 75 -12.85 -24.33 -23.88
N ILE A 76 -11.64 -23.80 -23.70
CA ILE A 76 -10.92 -22.96 -24.66
C ILE A 76 -9.63 -23.69 -25.09
N ASP A 77 -9.41 -23.80 -26.40
CA ASP A 77 -8.20 -24.41 -26.98
C ASP A 77 -7.27 -23.36 -27.59
N LEU A 78 -6.07 -23.26 -27.01
CA LEU A 78 -5.00 -22.33 -27.39
C LEU A 78 -3.90 -22.99 -28.25
N ASP A 79 -4.13 -24.18 -28.83
CA ASP A 79 -3.17 -24.83 -29.72
C ASP A 79 -2.70 -23.84 -30.82
N PRO A 80 -1.38 -23.55 -30.91
CA PRO A 80 -0.84 -22.56 -31.86
C PRO A 80 -1.03 -22.94 -33.33
N ASN A 81 -1.44 -24.18 -33.63
CA ASN A 81 -1.75 -24.63 -34.99
C ASN A 81 -3.20 -24.30 -35.41
N LEU A 82 -4.06 -23.85 -34.50
CA LEU A 82 -5.43 -23.45 -34.80
C LEU A 82 -5.50 -21.98 -35.26
N PRO A 83 -6.46 -21.60 -36.13
CA PRO A 83 -6.58 -20.23 -36.61
C PRO A 83 -6.70 -19.21 -35.46
N GLY A 84 -5.91 -18.13 -35.51
CA GLY A 84 -5.95 -17.05 -34.50
C GLY A 84 -5.19 -17.33 -33.21
N ARG A 85 -4.63 -18.53 -33.00
CA ARG A 85 -3.80 -18.88 -31.84
C ARG A 85 -2.32 -18.64 -32.15
N ARG A 86 -1.49 -18.55 -31.11
CA ARG A 86 -0.05 -18.28 -31.22
C ARG A 86 0.72 -18.86 -30.04
N ILE A 87 2.04 -18.99 -30.21
CA ILE A 87 2.96 -19.10 -29.09
C ILE A 87 3.05 -17.71 -28.46
N PHE A 88 2.86 -17.63 -27.14
CA PHE A 88 2.97 -16.38 -26.43
C PHE A 88 4.41 -16.17 -25.98
N ASP A 89 4.93 -14.97 -26.18
CA ASP A 89 6.26 -14.54 -25.74
C ASP A 89 6.28 -14.08 -24.27
N ARG A 90 5.10 -14.11 -23.61
CA ARG A 90 4.81 -13.65 -22.25
C ARG A 90 3.52 -14.30 -21.74
N ALA A 91 3.11 -13.99 -20.52
CA ALA A 91 1.81 -14.45 -20.02
C ALA A 91 0.62 -13.95 -20.87
N VAL A 92 -0.46 -14.72 -20.91
CA VAL A 92 -1.65 -14.39 -21.72
C VAL A 92 -2.41 -13.21 -21.13
N ILE A 93 -2.52 -13.16 -19.79
CA ILE A 93 -3.20 -12.11 -19.02
C ILE A 93 -2.17 -11.42 -18.11
N ALA A 94 -2.27 -10.09 -18.01
CA ALA A 94 -1.32 -9.18 -17.38
C ALA A 94 0.11 -9.07 -18.01
N PRO A 95 0.24 -8.69 -19.30
CA PRO A 95 1.52 -8.34 -19.88
C PRO A 95 1.70 -6.82 -20.01
N ARG A 96 2.53 -6.20 -19.15
CA ARG A 96 3.27 -4.96 -19.46
C ARG A 96 4.34 -4.65 -18.40
N PRO A 97 5.58 -5.08 -18.62
CA PRO A 97 6.75 -4.27 -18.28
C PRO A 97 7.19 -3.51 -19.52
N ASP A 98 7.44 -2.22 -19.39
CA ASP A 98 8.41 -1.56 -20.23
C ASP A 98 9.81 -2.18 -19.98
N ASP A 99 10.73 -2.06 -20.92
CA ASP A 99 12.09 -2.59 -20.80
C ASP A 99 12.94 -1.83 -19.75
N SER A 100 12.32 -1.10 -18.81
CA SER A 100 12.97 -0.19 -17.86
C SER A 100 13.57 -0.88 -16.63
N GLY A 101 13.22 -2.15 -16.37
CA GLY A 101 13.71 -2.86 -15.18
C GLY A 101 13.22 -2.29 -13.85
N THR A 102 12.22 -1.39 -13.85
CA THR A 102 11.61 -0.88 -12.63
C THR A 102 10.52 -1.85 -12.15
N TRP A 103 10.50 -2.10 -10.85
CA TRP A 103 9.63 -3.08 -10.19
C TRP A 103 8.29 -2.50 -9.73
N TYR A 104 8.05 -1.21 -9.97
CA TYR A 104 6.91 -0.44 -9.44
C TYR A 104 5.78 -0.11 -10.43
N LEU A 105 5.93 -0.37 -11.74
CA LEU A 105 4.96 0.07 -12.76
C LEU A 105 4.36 -1.10 -13.56
N LYS A 106 3.50 -1.95 -12.97
CA LYS A 106 2.90 -3.06 -13.72
C LYS A 106 1.42 -3.20 -13.43
N PRO A 107 0.53 -3.15 -14.44
CA PRO A 107 -0.88 -3.43 -14.19
C PRO A 107 -1.03 -4.93 -13.92
N ALA A 108 -1.25 -5.27 -12.65
CA ALA A 108 -1.60 -6.61 -12.21
C ALA A 108 -3.04 -6.92 -12.61
N PHE A 109 -3.39 -8.21 -12.69
CA PHE A 109 -4.80 -8.61 -12.71
C PHE A 109 -5.37 -8.51 -11.29
N SER A 110 -6.33 -7.61 -11.10
CA SER A 110 -7.04 -7.37 -9.83
C SER A 110 -8.52 -7.79 -9.87
N GLY A 111 -9.05 -8.13 -11.04
CA GLY A 111 -10.41 -8.62 -11.19
C GLY A 111 -10.61 -10.08 -10.76
N GLY A 112 -11.81 -10.62 -11.04
CA GLY A 112 -12.13 -12.03 -10.78
C GLY A 112 -12.20 -12.87 -12.06
N PHE A 113 -11.59 -14.05 -12.08
CA PHE A 113 -11.65 -14.99 -13.18
C PHE A 113 -12.18 -16.34 -12.72
N ASP A 114 -13.43 -16.66 -13.07
CA ASP A 114 -14.06 -17.95 -12.76
C ASP A 114 -14.00 -18.88 -13.98
N GLY A 115 -13.20 -19.94 -13.86
CA GLY A 115 -13.13 -21.00 -14.86
C GLY A 115 -14.43 -21.79 -14.98
N ASN A 116 -15.36 -21.68 -14.02
CA ASN A 116 -16.65 -22.37 -14.00
C ASN A 116 -16.53 -23.90 -14.23
N GLY A 117 -15.39 -24.47 -13.81
CA GLY A 117 -15.06 -25.88 -14.04
C GLY A 117 -14.70 -26.22 -15.49
N TYR A 118 -14.47 -25.25 -16.37
CA TYR A 118 -13.96 -25.45 -17.73
C TYR A 118 -12.42 -25.42 -17.78
N ALA A 119 -11.87 -25.92 -18.89
CA ALA A 119 -10.44 -26.02 -19.13
C ALA A 119 -9.96 -25.05 -20.22
N ILE A 120 -8.78 -24.47 -20.00
CA ILE A 120 -7.96 -23.84 -21.03
C ILE A 120 -6.85 -24.82 -21.40
N ARG A 121 -6.76 -25.19 -22.69
CA ARG A 121 -5.90 -26.28 -23.16
C ARG A 121 -4.80 -25.80 -24.10
N ASN A 122 -3.71 -26.58 -24.14
CA ASN A 122 -2.64 -26.48 -25.12
C ASN A 122 -1.94 -25.09 -25.16
N LEU A 123 -1.95 -24.38 -24.03
CA LEU A 123 -1.25 -23.11 -23.87
C LEU A 123 0.26 -23.30 -24.06
N VAL A 124 0.88 -22.50 -24.94
CA VAL A 124 2.34 -22.48 -25.11
C VAL A 124 2.87 -21.07 -24.84
N VAL A 125 3.67 -20.92 -23.78
CA VAL A 125 4.37 -19.68 -23.41
C VAL A 125 5.88 -19.93 -23.51
N GLN A 126 6.57 -19.12 -24.31
CA GLN A 126 8.03 -19.14 -24.48
C GLN A 126 8.55 -17.73 -24.25
N SER A 127 8.96 -17.46 -23.02
CA SER A 127 9.27 -16.12 -22.50
C SER A 127 10.73 -16.02 -22.01
N PRO A 128 11.73 -16.28 -22.88
CA PRO A 128 13.13 -16.24 -22.48
C PRO A 128 13.55 -14.80 -22.15
N GLY A 129 14.02 -14.56 -20.92
CA GLY A 129 14.46 -13.22 -20.48
C GLY A 129 13.38 -12.36 -19.84
N HIS A 130 12.13 -12.85 -19.75
CA HIS A 130 11.08 -12.18 -19.00
C HIS A 130 10.63 -13.01 -17.80
N SER A 131 10.35 -12.32 -16.71
CA SER A 131 9.77 -12.87 -15.49
C SER A 131 8.24 -13.05 -15.64
N TRP A 132 7.64 -13.87 -14.77
CA TRP A 132 6.19 -14.10 -14.66
C TRP A 132 5.55 -14.85 -15.84
N ALA A 133 6.07 -16.02 -16.19
CA ALA A 133 5.47 -16.85 -17.23
C ALA A 133 4.29 -17.68 -16.67
N GLY A 134 3.17 -17.70 -17.39
CA GLY A 134 1.97 -18.47 -17.04
C GLY A 134 0.77 -18.10 -17.90
N LEU A 135 -0.43 -18.59 -17.55
CA LEU A 135 -1.66 -18.03 -18.12
C LEU A 135 -1.84 -16.57 -17.67
N PHE A 136 -1.66 -16.34 -16.36
CA PHE A 136 -1.56 -15.03 -15.75
C PHE A 136 -0.10 -14.70 -15.44
N GLY A 137 0.32 -13.46 -15.66
CA GLY A 137 1.65 -12.98 -15.27
C GLY A 137 1.69 -12.69 -13.78
N TYR A 138 0.99 -11.65 -13.37
CA TYR A 138 0.89 -11.21 -11.97
C TYR A 138 -0.57 -10.98 -11.60
N VAL A 139 -1.01 -11.63 -10.51
CA VAL A 139 -2.32 -11.42 -9.90
C VAL A 139 -2.11 -10.69 -8.58
N SER A 140 -2.75 -9.55 -8.37
CA SER A 140 -2.66 -8.76 -7.13
C SER A 140 -4.05 -8.25 -6.77
N GLY A 141 -4.54 -8.60 -5.58
CA GLY A 141 -5.92 -8.31 -5.17
C GLY A 141 -7.01 -9.11 -5.92
N GLY A 142 -6.71 -9.70 -7.07
CA GLY A 142 -7.64 -10.49 -7.87
C GLY A 142 -7.79 -11.96 -7.46
N VAL A 143 -8.78 -12.64 -8.04
CA VAL A 143 -9.08 -14.06 -7.79
C VAL A 143 -9.09 -14.84 -9.09
N VAL A 144 -8.39 -15.96 -9.15
CA VAL A 144 -8.52 -16.96 -10.20
C VAL A 144 -9.04 -18.25 -9.59
N LYS A 145 -10.22 -18.71 -10.02
CA LYS A 145 -10.86 -19.88 -9.42
C LYS A 145 -11.46 -20.88 -10.40
N ASN A 146 -11.67 -22.11 -9.94
CA ASN A 146 -12.38 -23.19 -10.67
C ASN A 146 -11.86 -23.47 -12.09
N LEU A 147 -10.56 -23.29 -12.31
CA LEU A 147 -9.95 -23.32 -13.64
C LEU A 147 -9.02 -24.52 -13.81
N ARG A 148 -9.13 -25.22 -14.94
CA ARG A 148 -8.14 -26.22 -15.37
C ARG A 148 -7.26 -25.69 -16.49
N VAL A 149 -5.95 -25.65 -16.27
CA VAL A 149 -4.96 -25.35 -17.32
C VAL A 149 -4.33 -26.67 -17.77
N GLU A 150 -4.80 -27.22 -18.88
CA GLU A 150 -4.42 -28.57 -19.31
C GLU A 150 -3.41 -28.56 -20.46
N ARG A 151 -2.43 -29.47 -20.40
CA ARG A 151 -1.40 -29.67 -21.44
C ARG A 151 -0.65 -28.38 -21.77
N CYS A 152 -0.34 -27.55 -20.77
CA CYS A 152 0.44 -26.34 -20.97
C CYS A 152 1.91 -26.66 -21.24
N ARG A 153 2.59 -25.77 -21.95
CA ARG A 153 4.05 -25.76 -22.10
C ARG A 153 4.55 -24.35 -21.80
N ILE A 154 5.02 -24.16 -20.58
CA ILE A 154 5.50 -22.87 -20.07
C ILE A 154 7.02 -22.90 -19.97
N THR A 155 7.68 -21.89 -20.53
CA THR A 155 9.12 -21.66 -20.40
C THR A 155 9.35 -20.18 -20.08
N GLY A 156 9.92 -19.88 -18.91
CA GLY A 156 10.18 -18.51 -18.45
C GLY A 156 11.54 -18.33 -17.78
N ASP A 157 11.81 -17.13 -17.27
CA ASP A 157 13.07 -16.80 -16.59
C ASP A 157 12.92 -16.83 -15.05
N ILE A 158 12.32 -15.79 -14.48
CA ILE A 158 12.08 -15.62 -13.04
C ILE A 158 10.58 -15.75 -12.76
N PHE A 159 10.20 -16.70 -11.91
CA PHE A 159 8.80 -17.07 -11.59
C PHE A 159 8.01 -17.58 -12.80
N SER A 160 7.94 -18.90 -12.94
CA SER A 160 7.06 -19.55 -13.91
C SER A 160 6.06 -20.47 -13.22
N GLY A 161 4.78 -20.29 -13.53
CA GLY A 161 3.71 -21.16 -13.07
C GLY A 161 2.81 -21.62 -14.22
N GLY A 162 2.16 -22.77 -14.05
CA GLY A 162 1.18 -23.25 -15.03
C GLY A 162 -0.06 -22.35 -15.09
N VAL A 163 -0.52 -21.84 -13.94
CA VAL A 163 -1.65 -20.92 -13.84
C VAL A 163 -1.16 -19.48 -13.78
N VAL A 164 -0.26 -19.16 -12.85
CA VAL A 164 0.19 -17.79 -12.58
C VAL A 164 1.71 -17.71 -12.41
N GLY A 165 2.33 -16.67 -12.96
CA GLY A 165 3.76 -16.38 -12.71
C GLY A 165 4.01 -16.03 -11.24
N SER A 166 3.48 -14.89 -10.80
CA SER A 166 3.50 -14.44 -9.39
C SER A 166 2.09 -14.18 -8.86
N ASN A 167 1.81 -14.56 -7.62
CA ASN A 167 0.52 -14.38 -6.98
C ASN A 167 0.64 -13.54 -5.69
N ALA A 168 -0.06 -12.42 -5.64
CA ALA A 168 -0.40 -11.65 -4.44
C ALA A 168 -1.93 -11.53 -4.25
N GLY A 169 -2.72 -12.29 -5.03
CA GLY A 169 -4.17 -12.43 -4.88
C GLY A 169 -4.54 -13.85 -4.40
N ALA A 170 -5.65 -14.39 -4.90
CA ALA A 170 -6.10 -15.74 -4.54
C ALA A 170 -6.23 -16.67 -5.76
N ILE A 171 -5.58 -17.84 -5.70
CA ILE A 171 -5.71 -18.92 -6.67
C ILE A 171 -6.41 -20.10 -5.98
N VAL A 172 -7.64 -20.39 -6.37
CA VAL A 172 -8.53 -21.30 -5.63
C VAL A 172 -9.14 -22.38 -6.51
N ALA A 173 -9.08 -23.65 -6.09
CA ALA A 173 -9.69 -24.75 -6.85
C ALA A 173 -9.20 -24.85 -8.31
N CYS A 174 -7.94 -24.46 -8.54
CA CYS A 174 -7.31 -24.52 -9.84
C CYS A 174 -6.48 -25.79 -10.01
N SER A 175 -6.28 -26.19 -11.27
CA SER A 175 -5.33 -27.26 -11.57
C SER A 175 -4.52 -27.04 -12.83
N SER A 176 -3.34 -27.62 -12.87
CA SER A 176 -2.46 -27.57 -14.04
C SER A 176 -1.90 -28.95 -14.43
N SER A 177 -1.66 -29.13 -15.73
CA SER A 177 -0.95 -30.29 -16.29
C SER A 177 -0.16 -29.89 -17.53
N GLY A 178 0.87 -30.67 -17.87
CA GLY A 178 1.81 -30.37 -18.96
C GLY A 178 3.22 -30.19 -18.43
N SER A 179 3.95 -29.17 -18.90
CA SER A 179 5.31 -28.87 -18.46
C SER A 179 5.52 -27.40 -18.13
N VAL A 180 6.17 -27.13 -16.98
CA VAL A 180 6.65 -25.81 -16.57
C VAL A 180 8.17 -25.86 -16.41
N ASN A 181 8.87 -24.97 -17.10
CA ASN A 181 10.32 -24.84 -17.02
C ASN A 181 10.68 -23.37 -16.75
N SER A 182 11.50 -23.12 -15.72
CA SER A 182 12.01 -21.77 -15.41
C SER A 182 13.51 -21.78 -15.21
N ARG A 183 14.18 -20.65 -15.44
CA ARG A 183 15.59 -20.52 -15.06
C ARG A 183 15.77 -20.42 -13.55
N TYR A 184 14.89 -19.73 -12.83
CA TYR A 184 14.96 -19.58 -11.38
C TYR A 184 13.88 -20.40 -10.68
N ASP A 185 12.75 -19.76 -10.36
CA ASP A 185 11.69 -20.35 -9.57
C ASP A 185 10.56 -20.89 -10.45
N ALA A 186 10.18 -22.14 -10.21
CA ALA A 186 9.18 -22.85 -11.01
C ALA A 186 8.18 -23.58 -10.11
N GLY A 187 6.88 -23.39 -10.38
CA GLY A 187 5.81 -24.13 -9.74
C GLY A 187 4.79 -24.66 -10.74
N GLY A 188 4.10 -25.74 -10.40
CA GLY A 188 3.01 -26.25 -11.24
C GLY A 188 1.82 -25.29 -11.30
N ILE A 189 1.48 -24.65 -10.19
CA ILE A 189 0.39 -23.66 -10.10
C ILE A 189 0.95 -22.25 -10.20
N ALA A 190 1.85 -21.87 -9.28
CA ALA A 190 2.43 -20.53 -9.19
C ALA A 190 3.97 -20.58 -9.16
N GLY A 191 4.64 -19.67 -9.87
CA GLY A 191 6.09 -19.52 -9.74
C GLY A 191 6.49 -18.94 -8.38
N HIS A 192 5.79 -17.89 -7.96
CA HIS A 192 5.95 -17.20 -6.67
C HIS A 192 4.60 -16.93 -6.03
N ASN A 193 4.54 -17.01 -4.70
CA ASN A 193 3.31 -16.78 -3.92
C ASN A 193 3.55 -15.91 -2.68
N ASP A 194 2.91 -14.75 -2.67
CA ASP A 194 2.69 -13.84 -1.53
C ASP A 194 1.20 -13.80 -1.11
N GLY A 195 0.30 -14.37 -1.91
CA GLY A 195 -1.12 -14.45 -1.64
C GLY A 195 -1.58 -15.86 -1.21
N LEU A 196 -2.79 -16.22 -1.60
CA LEU A 196 -3.40 -17.53 -1.32
C LEU A 196 -3.28 -18.48 -2.51
N VAL A 197 -2.77 -19.69 -2.28
CA VAL A 197 -2.95 -20.84 -3.16
C VAL A 197 -3.72 -21.91 -2.38
N ALA A 198 -5.01 -22.06 -2.67
CA ALA A 198 -5.90 -22.93 -1.91
C ALA A 198 -6.60 -23.96 -2.79
N ASN A 199 -6.82 -25.15 -2.25
CA ASN A 199 -7.65 -26.18 -2.89
C ASN A 199 -7.14 -26.57 -4.30
N CYS A 200 -5.84 -26.40 -4.57
CA CYS A 200 -5.26 -26.56 -5.90
C CYS A 200 -4.58 -27.92 -6.07
N ARG A 201 -4.50 -28.41 -7.31
CA ARG A 201 -3.77 -29.64 -7.63
C ARG A 201 -3.00 -29.58 -8.94
N THR A 202 -1.90 -30.30 -9.03
CA THR A 202 -1.06 -30.30 -10.24
C THR A 202 -0.45 -31.65 -10.51
N SER A 203 -0.39 -31.98 -11.80
CA SER A 203 0.31 -33.16 -12.32
C SER A 203 1.31 -32.78 -13.41
N ALA A 204 1.77 -31.52 -13.43
CA ALA A 204 2.75 -31.04 -14.39
C ALA A 204 4.15 -31.64 -14.15
N THR A 205 4.98 -31.71 -15.18
CA THR A 205 6.43 -31.84 -15.01
C THR A 205 7.00 -30.44 -14.75
N VAL A 206 7.66 -30.25 -13.61
CA VAL A 206 8.20 -28.95 -13.20
C VAL A 206 9.73 -29.02 -13.14
N SER A 207 10.38 -28.05 -13.75
CA SER A 207 11.84 -27.97 -13.76
C SER A 207 12.37 -26.55 -13.62
N GLY A 208 13.48 -26.38 -12.89
CA GLY A 208 14.20 -25.10 -12.79
C GLY A 208 15.51 -25.23 -12.04
N HIS A 209 16.19 -24.12 -11.73
CA HIS A 209 17.50 -24.17 -11.06
C HIS A 209 17.45 -23.78 -9.58
N TYR A 210 16.71 -22.73 -9.21
CA TYR A 210 16.76 -22.15 -7.85
C TYR A 210 15.70 -22.76 -6.93
N SER A 211 14.46 -22.23 -6.89
CA SER A 211 13.36 -22.77 -6.09
C SER A 211 12.33 -23.49 -6.96
N VAL A 212 12.34 -24.83 -6.93
CA VAL A 212 11.47 -25.65 -7.76
C VAL A 212 10.52 -26.45 -6.87
N GLY A 213 9.23 -26.12 -6.95
CA GLY A 213 8.18 -26.82 -6.24
C GLY A 213 7.17 -27.44 -7.18
N GLY A 214 6.52 -28.54 -6.78
CA GLY A 214 5.44 -29.09 -7.60
C GLY A 214 4.22 -28.17 -7.65
N LEU A 215 3.87 -27.50 -6.54
CA LEU A 215 2.75 -26.54 -6.45
C LEU A 215 3.22 -25.11 -6.68
N VAL A 216 4.14 -24.64 -5.83
CA VAL A 216 4.64 -23.27 -5.81
C VAL A 216 6.17 -23.27 -5.86
N GLY A 217 6.81 -22.44 -6.69
CA GLY A 217 8.27 -22.38 -6.70
C GLY A 217 8.82 -21.84 -5.38
N SER A 218 8.44 -20.60 -5.07
CA SER A 218 8.71 -19.91 -3.81
C SER A 218 7.40 -19.49 -3.15
N ASN A 219 7.18 -19.92 -1.91
CA ASN A 219 6.09 -19.42 -1.06
C ASN A 219 6.70 -18.42 -0.07
N TYR A 220 6.59 -17.12 -0.33
CA TYR A 220 7.41 -16.12 0.36
C TYR A 220 6.69 -15.49 1.55
N ASP A 221 5.63 -14.70 1.34
CA ASP A 221 4.70 -14.29 2.42
C ASP A 221 3.29 -14.88 2.25
N GLY A 222 3.15 -15.84 1.32
CA GLY A 222 1.88 -16.45 0.98
C GLY A 222 1.50 -17.67 1.81
N THR A 223 0.23 -18.05 1.67
CA THR A 223 -0.36 -19.25 2.26
C THR A 223 -0.66 -20.28 1.16
N THR A 224 -0.11 -21.49 1.26
CA THR A 224 -0.44 -22.64 0.40
C THR A 224 -1.18 -23.69 1.22
N VAL A 225 -2.45 -23.93 0.93
CA VAL A 225 -3.31 -24.75 1.79
C VAL A 225 -4.22 -25.70 1.02
N ASN A 226 -4.48 -26.89 1.56
CA ASN A 226 -5.33 -27.90 0.92
C ASN A 226 -4.89 -28.21 -0.52
N CYS A 227 -3.59 -28.36 -0.73
CA CYS A 227 -3.04 -28.54 -2.05
C CYS A 227 -2.40 -29.91 -2.23
N HIS A 228 -2.47 -30.42 -3.46
CA HIS A 228 -1.92 -31.73 -3.81
C HIS A 228 -1.01 -31.67 -5.04
N SER A 229 0.21 -32.18 -4.90
CA SER A 229 1.18 -32.34 -5.99
C SER A 229 1.40 -33.81 -6.37
N MET A 230 1.18 -34.11 -7.66
CA MET A 230 1.56 -35.38 -8.32
C MET A 230 2.74 -35.17 -9.28
N CYS A 231 3.46 -34.06 -9.15
CA CYS A 231 4.44 -33.63 -10.13
C CYS A 231 5.70 -34.50 -10.15
N THR A 232 6.31 -34.62 -11.32
CA THR A 232 7.75 -34.88 -11.40
C THR A 232 8.47 -33.55 -11.31
N VAL A 233 9.22 -33.35 -10.24
CA VAL A 233 9.94 -32.11 -9.93
C VAL A 233 11.44 -32.34 -10.08
N THR A 234 12.11 -31.50 -10.87
CA THR A 234 13.56 -31.60 -11.09
C THR A 234 14.22 -30.22 -10.94
N GLY A 235 15.19 -30.08 -10.05
CA GLY A 235 15.95 -28.83 -9.95
C GLY A 235 17.36 -28.97 -9.40
N ASP A 236 18.04 -27.84 -9.16
CA ASP A 236 19.42 -27.85 -8.68
C ASP A 236 19.53 -27.53 -7.18
N GLU A 237 18.97 -26.41 -6.68
CA GLU A 237 19.30 -25.90 -5.34
C GLU A 237 18.25 -26.10 -4.24
N ARG A 238 16.97 -25.75 -4.48
CA ARG A 238 15.87 -25.89 -3.50
C ARG A 238 14.72 -26.60 -4.18
N VAL A 239 14.55 -27.89 -3.90
CA VAL A 239 13.63 -28.73 -4.65
C VAL A 239 12.67 -29.45 -3.71
N GLY A 240 11.37 -29.22 -3.88
CA GLY A 240 10.34 -29.86 -3.07
C GLY A 240 9.12 -30.33 -3.86
N GLY A 241 8.42 -31.33 -3.35
CA GLY A 241 7.19 -31.83 -3.98
C GLY A 241 6.05 -30.81 -4.00
N ALA A 242 5.95 -29.96 -2.98
CA ALA A 242 5.00 -28.84 -2.90
C ALA A 242 5.70 -27.51 -3.18
N ALA A 243 6.77 -27.18 -2.43
CA ALA A 243 7.48 -25.91 -2.54
C ALA A 243 9.00 -26.08 -2.62
N GLY A 244 9.67 -25.28 -3.46
CA GLY A 244 11.13 -25.20 -3.43
C GLY A 244 11.59 -24.49 -2.16
N LEU A 245 11.13 -23.25 -1.98
CA LEU A 245 11.35 -22.42 -0.79
C LEU A 245 10.01 -22.16 -0.09
N ASN A 246 10.00 -22.27 1.24
CA ASN A 246 8.89 -21.83 2.08
C ASN A 246 9.36 -20.79 3.11
N ARG A 247 9.01 -19.53 2.91
CA ARG A 247 9.06 -18.44 3.89
C ARG A 247 7.66 -18.00 4.35
N GLY A 248 6.60 -18.61 3.83
CA GLY A 248 5.21 -18.38 4.24
C GLY A 248 4.66 -19.55 5.05
N HIS A 249 3.37 -19.84 4.88
CA HIS A 249 2.69 -20.94 5.55
C HIS A 249 2.26 -22.01 4.54
N ILE A 250 2.57 -23.28 4.83
CA ILE A 250 2.06 -24.43 4.08
C ILE A 250 1.27 -25.31 5.02
N ALA A 251 -0.01 -25.53 4.72
CA ALA A 251 -0.86 -26.35 5.57
C ALA A 251 -1.70 -27.36 4.80
N ASN A 252 -2.08 -28.45 5.47
CA ASN A 252 -3.06 -29.41 4.97
C ASN A 252 -2.77 -29.91 3.53
N SER A 253 -1.49 -30.08 3.20
CA SER A 253 -1.05 -30.30 1.82
C SER A 253 -0.15 -31.51 1.70
N TYR A 254 -0.14 -32.13 0.53
CA TYR A 254 0.67 -33.32 0.33
C TYR A 254 1.27 -33.46 -1.06
N SER A 255 2.34 -34.25 -1.12
CA SER A 255 3.02 -34.60 -2.38
C SER A 255 3.24 -36.10 -2.46
N ASN A 256 2.95 -36.68 -3.62
CA ASN A 256 3.19 -38.11 -3.91
C ASN A 256 3.86 -38.34 -5.27
N GLY A 257 4.49 -37.30 -5.81
CA GLY A 257 5.23 -37.33 -7.06
C GLY A 257 6.68 -37.84 -6.92
N ILE A 258 7.52 -37.50 -7.89
CA ILE A 258 8.96 -37.79 -7.86
C ILE A 258 9.71 -36.47 -7.72
N VAL A 259 10.60 -36.37 -6.73
CA VAL A 259 11.40 -35.16 -6.49
C VAL A 259 12.87 -35.50 -6.70
N THR A 260 13.52 -34.81 -7.63
CA THR A 260 14.96 -34.99 -7.92
C THR A 260 15.69 -33.65 -7.87
N GLY A 261 16.75 -33.55 -7.05
CA GLY A 261 17.54 -32.32 -6.96
C GLY A 261 19.01 -32.52 -6.62
N GLN A 262 19.81 -31.45 -6.59
CA GLN A 262 21.22 -31.56 -6.17
C GLN A 262 21.39 -31.21 -4.70
N MET A 263 20.91 -30.03 -4.28
CA MET A 263 20.97 -29.47 -2.92
C MET A 263 19.55 -29.21 -2.40
N TYR A 264 19.38 -29.12 -1.07
CA TYR A 264 18.11 -28.90 -0.33
C TYR A 264 16.89 -29.56 -0.99
N VAL A 265 16.87 -30.89 -0.93
CA VAL A 265 15.85 -31.71 -1.58
C VAL A 265 14.92 -32.32 -0.52
N GLY A 266 13.67 -31.87 -0.48
CA GLY A 266 12.66 -32.43 0.42
C GLY A 266 11.52 -33.10 -0.33
N GLY A 267 10.91 -34.10 0.30
CA GLY A 267 9.74 -34.75 -0.28
C GLY A 267 8.58 -33.77 -0.51
N LEU A 268 8.37 -32.84 0.42
CA LEU A 268 7.38 -31.76 0.36
C LEU A 268 8.03 -30.39 0.13
N VAL A 269 9.04 -30.02 0.93
CA VAL A 269 9.67 -28.67 0.87
C VAL A 269 11.18 -28.78 0.76
N GLY A 270 11.79 -28.07 -0.19
CA GLY A 270 13.24 -28.01 -0.31
C GLY A 270 13.90 -27.33 0.89
N GLU A 271 13.61 -26.04 1.07
CA GLU A 271 14.10 -25.19 2.17
C GLU A 271 12.94 -24.52 2.90
N ASN A 272 12.90 -24.64 4.23
CA ASN A 272 11.83 -24.12 5.09
C ASN A 272 12.34 -23.05 6.07
N TRP A 273 11.70 -21.88 6.07
CA TRP A 273 11.99 -20.75 6.95
C TRP A 273 10.85 -20.40 7.90
N ARG A 274 9.63 -20.84 7.58
CA ARG A 274 8.44 -20.62 8.40
C ARG A 274 7.71 -21.95 8.59
N SER A 275 6.40 -21.99 8.40
CA SER A 275 5.55 -23.02 8.99
C SER A 275 5.07 -24.06 7.99
N ILE A 276 5.09 -25.31 8.43
CA ILE A 276 4.55 -26.47 7.73
C ILE A 276 3.67 -27.24 8.71
N ASP A 277 2.37 -27.26 8.47
CA ASP A 277 1.37 -27.80 9.40
C ASP A 277 0.49 -28.85 8.73
N ASN A 278 0.28 -29.99 9.38
CA ASN A 278 -0.61 -31.04 8.91
C ASN A 278 -0.36 -31.46 7.45
N CYS A 279 0.90 -31.59 7.06
CA CYS A 279 1.30 -31.94 5.70
C CYS A 279 1.92 -33.32 5.64
N TYR A 280 1.95 -33.93 4.46
CA TYR A 280 2.71 -35.16 4.31
C TYR A 280 3.36 -35.37 2.93
N SER A 281 4.41 -36.19 2.91
CA SER A 281 5.04 -36.64 1.66
C SER A 281 5.08 -38.16 1.58
N SER A 282 4.61 -38.71 0.46
CA SER A 282 4.86 -40.09 0.06
C SER A 282 5.68 -40.17 -1.23
N SER A 283 6.38 -39.08 -1.59
CA SER A 283 7.14 -38.92 -2.82
C SER A 283 8.40 -39.81 -2.86
N GLY A 284 8.81 -40.24 -4.05
CA GLY A 284 10.13 -40.83 -4.27
C GLY A 284 11.20 -39.73 -4.40
N ILE A 285 12.30 -39.81 -3.64
CA ILE A 285 13.27 -38.72 -3.51
C ILE A 285 14.66 -39.14 -4.00
N GLY A 286 15.22 -38.35 -4.92
CA GLY A 286 16.60 -38.49 -5.38
C GLY A 286 17.38 -37.19 -5.19
N GLY A 287 18.39 -37.17 -4.33
CA GLY A 287 19.20 -35.98 -4.12
C GLY A 287 20.64 -36.30 -3.73
N THR A 288 21.51 -35.29 -3.75
CA THR A 288 22.95 -35.47 -3.44
C THR A 288 23.41 -34.77 -2.16
N LYS A 289 22.74 -33.69 -1.73
CA LYS A 289 23.11 -32.90 -0.54
C LYS A 289 21.88 -32.33 0.18
N TYR A 290 21.83 -32.45 1.51
CA TYR A 290 20.69 -32.04 2.35
C TYR A 290 19.36 -32.58 1.82
N VAL A 291 19.22 -33.90 1.90
CA VAL A 291 18.06 -34.64 1.39
C VAL A 291 17.22 -35.11 2.57
N GLY A 292 15.95 -34.76 2.59
CA GLY A 292 15.03 -35.12 3.66
C GLY A 292 13.73 -35.72 3.14
N GLY A 293 13.16 -36.65 3.90
CA GLY A 293 11.90 -37.31 3.57
C GLY A 293 10.71 -36.36 3.43
N LEU A 294 10.68 -35.29 4.22
CA LEU A 294 9.68 -34.22 4.15
C LEU A 294 10.30 -32.87 3.76
N VAL A 295 11.33 -32.45 4.50
CA VAL A 295 12.01 -31.16 4.35
C VAL A 295 13.50 -31.37 4.16
N GLY A 296 14.08 -30.77 3.12
CA GLY A 296 15.50 -30.88 2.82
C GLY A 296 16.37 -30.12 3.82
N TYR A 297 15.99 -28.89 4.15
CA TYR A 297 16.65 -28.04 5.14
C TYR A 297 15.67 -27.05 5.78
N THR A 298 15.82 -26.80 7.07
CA THR A 298 15.03 -25.86 7.86
C THR A 298 15.94 -24.79 8.45
N ASP A 299 15.69 -23.52 8.13
CA ASP A 299 16.39 -22.37 8.69
C ASP A 299 15.40 -21.47 9.45
N TYR A 300 15.37 -21.54 10.78
CA TYR A 300 14.38 -20.88 11.65
C TYR A 300 12.90 -21.32 11.48
N GLY A 301 12.60 -22.19 10.51
CA GLY A 301 11.27 -22.73 10.28
C GLY A 301 10.82 -23.82 11.26
N TYR A 302 9.53 -24.09 11.26
CA TYR A 302 8.86 -25.06 12.13
C TYR A 302 8.02 -26.03 11.31
N VAL A 303 7.92 -27.26 11.81
CA VAL A 303 7.16 -28.32 11.16
C VAL A 303 6.36 -29.06 12.23
N ALA A 304 5.04 -28.96 12.19
CA ALA A 304 4.14 -29.54 13.17
C ALA A 304 3.10 -30.47 12.50
N GLY A 305 2.72 -31.53 13.21
CA GLY A 305 1.71 -32.50 12.74
C GLY A 305 1.97 -33.08 11.35
N SER A 306 3.23 -33.12 10.88
CA SER A 306 3.56 -33.41 9.48
C SER A 306 4.48 -34.61 9.32
N PHE A 307 4.28 -35.39 8.25
CA PHE A 307 4.80 -36.75 8.15
C PHE A 307 5.42 -37.10 6.80
N TRP A 308 6.36 -38.06 6.76
CA TRP A 308 6.76 -38.68 5.50
C TRP A 308 6.81 -40.20 5.59
N ASP A 309 6.58 -40.86 4.46
CA ASP A 309 6.75 -42.31 4.33
C ASP A 309 8.22 -42.66 4.08
N VAL A 310 8.82 -43.39 5.03
CA VAL A 310 10.25 -43.77 4.98
C VAL A 310 10.54 -44.78 3.87
N GLN A 311 9.59 -45.66 3.53
CA GLN A 311 9.77 -46.67 2.48
C GLN A 311 9.64 -46.10 1.08
N THR A 312 8.66 -45.24 0.80
CA THR A 312 8.49 -44.69 -0.55
C THR A 312 9.52 -43.61 -0.87
N SER A 313 9.91 -42.81 0.13
CA SER A 313 10.96 -41.81 -0.04
C SER A 313 12.36 -42.41 -0.14
N GLY A 314 12.58 -43.57 0.49
CA GLY A 314 13.90 -44.13 0.70
C GLY A 314 14.77 -43.32 1.67
N GLN A 315 14.18 -42.37 2.40
CA GLN A 315 14.89 -41.46 3.31
C GLN A 315 14.54 -41.76 4.78
N PRO A 316 15.53 -42.14 5.61
CA PRO A 316 15.31 -42.41 7.03
C PRO A 316 15.24 -41.15 7.90
N MET A 317 15.60 -39.97 7.36
CA MET A 317 15.66 -38.70 8.10
C MET A 317 15.08 -37.55 7.27
N SER A 318 14.79 -36.44 7.95
CA SER A 318 14.29 -35.18 7.41
C SER A 318 14.67 -34.07 8.39
N ASP A 319 14.86 -32.84 7.91
CA ASP A 319 15.17 -31.68 8.77
C ASP A 319 13.93 -31.09 9.47
N GLY A 320 12.79 -31.77 9.32
CA GLY A 320 11.51 -31.46 9.94
C GLY A 320 10.46 -32.56 9.69
N GLY A 321 9.44 -32.60 10.54
CA GLY A 321 8.37 -33.60 10.53
C GLY A 321 8.74 -34.93 11.20
N THR A 322 7.86 -35.91 11.09
CA THR A 322 8.05 -37.27 11.65
C THR A 322 8.02 -38.34 10.55
N GLY A 323 9.05 -39.19 10.52
CA GLY A 323 9.15 -40.29 9.58
C GLY A 323 8.36 -41.49 10.06
N LEU A 324 7.47 -41.99 9.23
CA LEU A 324 6.58 -43.09 9.56
C LEU A 324 6.70 -44.21 8.53
N SER A 325 6.38 -45.42 8.95
CA SER A 325 6.25 -46.55 8.04
C SER A 325 5.00 -46.41 7.16
N THR A 326 4.98 -47.02 5.98
CA THR A 326 3.77 -47.07 5.14
C THR A 326 2.53 -47.57 5.87
N ALA A 327 2.67 -48.48 6.84
CA ALA A 327 1.53 -48.94 7.62
C ALA A 327 1.00 -47.86 8.57
N GLU A 328 1.88 -47.12 9.24
CA GLU A 328 1.52 -46.00 10.13
C GLU A 328 0.95 -44.81 9.33
N MET A 329 1.50 -44.54 8.15
CA MET A 329 0.97 -43.52 7.21
C MET A 329 -0.42 -43.85 6.65
N GLN A 330 -0.83 -45.12 6.73
CA GLN A 330 -2.16 -45.59 6.31
C GLN A 330 -3.11 -45.81 7.49
N ASP A 331 -2.66 -45.55 8.73
CA ASP A 331 -3.49 -45.58 9.92
C ASP A 331 -4.07 -44.20 10.22
N ILE A 332 -5.39 -44.11 10.29
CA ILE A 332 -6.10 -42.86 10.61
C ILE A 332 -5.73 -42.32 11.99
N GLN A 333 -5.40 -43.20 12.95
CA GLN A 333 -5.14 -42.77 14.32
C GLN A 333 -3.87 -41.91 14.43
N THR A 334 -2.88 -42.18 13.59
CA THR A 334 -1.65 -41.37 13.44
C THR A 334 -1.98 -39.88 13.28
N TYR A 335 -2.93 -39.57 12.40
CA TYR A 335 -3.26 -38.20 12.04
C TYR A 335 -4.20 -37.55 13.07
N ARG A 336 -5.11 -38.33 13.66
CA ARG A 336 -5.98 -37.87 14.74
C ARG A 336 -5.20 -37.48 16.00
N ASP A 337 -4.21 -38.27 16.37
CA ASP A 337 -3.34 -37.97 17.51
C ASP A 337 -2.52 -36.68 17.27
N ALA A 338 -2.33 -36.30 16.00
CA ALA A 338 -1.70 -35.05 15.59
C ALA A 338 -2.69 -33.88 15.40
N GLY A 339 -3.99 -34.08 15.61
CA GLY A 339 -5.01 -33.04 15.52
C GLY A 339 -5.44 -32.68 14.10
N TRP A 340 -5.41 -33.65 13.17
CA TRP A 340 -5.94 -33.46 11.82
C TRP A 340 -7.47 -33.59 11.81
N ASP A 341 -8.12 -32.68 11.08
CA ASP A 341 -9.59 -32.61 10.91
C ASP A 341 -10.05 -33.58 9.80
N PHE A 342 -10.65 -34.71 10.19
CA PHE A 342 -11.18 -35.74 9.26
C PHE A 342 -12.70 -35.66 9.12
N VAL A 343 -13.21 -36.04 7.94
CA VAL A 343 -14.64 -36.19 7.67
C VAL A 343 -15.30 -37.20 8.62
N ASP A 344 -15.88 -36.76 9.74
CA ASP A 344 -16.82 -37.50 10.59
C ASP A 344 -17.60 -36.64 11.63
N ARG A 345 -17.66 -37.03 12.91
CA ARG A 345 -18.37 -36.31 13.99
C ARG A 345 -17.54 -36.34 15.28
N GLN A 346 -16.24 -36.08 15.19
CA GLN A 346 -15.38 -35.85 16.35
C GLN A 346 -15.08 -34.36 16.54
N GLY A 347 -14.49 -34.00 17.69
CA GLY A 347 -14.23 -32.60 18.08
C GLY A 347 -12.89 -32.06 17.56
N ASP A 348 -12.42 -32.56 16.41
CA ASP A 348 -11.12 -32.29 15.78
C ASP A 348 -11.16 -31.15 14.75
N GLY A 349 -12.28 -30.44 14.65
CA GLY A 349 -12.48 -29.31 13.77
C GLY A 349 -13.92 -29.27 13.26
N THR A 350 -14.18 -28.41 12.29
CA THR A 350 -15.47 -28.36 11.56
C THR A 350 -15.27 -28.16 10.07
N SER A 351 -14.01 -28.15 9.63
CA SER A 351 -13.63 -27.88 8.25
C SER A 351 -13.64 -29.17 7.43
N GLU A 352 -13.57 -30.36 8.06
CA GLU A 352 -13.75 -31.67 7.44
C GLU A 352 -12.77 -31.89 6.27
N ILE A 353 -11.49 -31.59 6.52
CA ILE A 353 -10.46 -31.41 5.48
C ILE A 353 -10.01 -32.74 4.87
N TRP A 354 -9.83 -33.77 5.71
CA TRP A 354 -9.18 -35.02 5.33
C TRP A 354 -10.16 -36.19 5.28
N ARG A 355 -9.90 -37.14 4.38
CA ARG A 355 -10.63 -38.41 4.28
C ARG A 355 -9.66 -39.55 4.03
N MET A 356 -9.90 -40.69 4.70
CA MET A 356 -9.24 -41.95 4.36
C MET A 356 -9.94 -42.63 3.17
N PRO A 357 -9.20 -43.05 2.12
CA PRO A 357 -9.79 -43.77 1.00
C PRO A 357 -10.44 -45.09 1.44
N GLU A 358 -11.63 -45.40 0.92
CA GLU A 358 -12.35 -46.65 1.26
C GLU A 358 -11.58 -47.93 0.89
N ALA A 359 -10.74 -47.85 -0.15
CA ALA A 359 -9.90 -48.96 -0.60
C ALA A 359 -8.61 -49.13 0.23
N GLY A 360 -8.39 -48.32 1.27
CA GLY A 360 -7.11 -48.18 1.96
C GLY A 360 -6.12 -47.32 1.18
N GLY A 361 -5.18 -46.71 1.90
CA GLY A 361 -4.21 -45.77 1.32
C GLY A 361 -3.88 -44.61 2.27
N TYR A 362 -3.22 -43.59 1.74
CA TYR A 362 -2.90 -42.36 2.48
C TYR A 362 -4.14 -41.45 2.57
N PRO A 363 -4.22 -40.56 3.58
CA PRO A 363 -5.26 -39.55 3.64
C PRO A 363 -5.31 -38.71 2.35
N THR A 364 -6.50 -38.36 1.91
CA THR A 364 -6.71 -37.46 0.77
C THR A 364 -7.52 -36.28 1.22
N ILE A 365 -7.39 -35.16 0.51
CA ILE A 365 -8.21 -33.98 0.78
C ILE A 365 -9.66 -34.32 0.38
N ALA A 366 -10.58 -34.20 1.33
CA ALA A 366 -11.93 -34.74 1.24
C ALA A 366 -12.71 -34.22 0.04
N PHE A 367 -12.65 -32.92 -0.24
CA PHE A 367 -13.39 -32.32 -1.35
C PHE A 367 -12.88 -32.81 -2.73
N LEU A 368 -11.61 -33.22 -2.83
CA LEU A 368 -11.05 -33.82 -4.05
C LEU A 368 -11.50 -35.28 -4.21
N ASP A 369 -11.96 -35.92 -3.13
CA ASP A 369 -12.42 -37.32 -3.08
C ASP A 369 -13.96 -37.43 -2.93
N GLY A 370 -14.69 -36.41 -3.36
CA GLY A 370 -16.14 -36.45 -3.50
C GLY A 370 -16.96 -36.08 -2.26
N TYR A 371 -16.33 -35.54 -1.21
CA TYR A 371 -17.06 -34.86 -0.14
C TYR A 371 -17.74 -33.60 -0.68
N GLU A 372 -19.03 -33.45 -0.42
CA GLU A 372 -19.78 -32.23 -0.73
C GLU A 372 -19.79 -31.31 0.51
N PRO A 373 -19.10 -30.16 0.46
CA PRO A 373 -19.05 -29.26 1.60
C PRO A 373 -20.43 -28.62 1.88
N PRO A 374 -20.65 -28.12 3.12
CA PRO A 374 -21.88 -27.43 3.48
C PRO A 374 -22.20 -26.29 2.50
N ARG A 375 -23.43 -26.30 1.97
CA ARG A 375 -23.92 -25.19 1.14
C ARG A 375 -24.39 -24.07 2.05
N LEU A 376 -23.72 -22.93 1.97
CA LEU A 376 -24.13 -21.72 2.67
C LEU A 376 -25.36 -21.11 1.98
N GLN A 377 -26.26 -20.54 2.78
CA GLN A 377 -27.41 -19.78 2.26
C GLN A 377 -26.93 -18.41 1.79
N GLY A 378 -27.42 -17.95 0.64
CA GLY A 378 -27.01 -16.69 0.02
C GLY A 378 -26.12 -16.92 -1.21
N ARG A 379 -25.72 -15.83 -1.88
CA ARG A 379 -24.84 -15.85 -3.06
C ARG A 379 -23.44 -15.29 -2.80
N GLY A 380 -23.18 -14.80 -1.59
CA GLY A 380 -21.90 -14.20 -1.22
C GLY A 380 -21.68 -12.80 -1.80
N THR A 381 -22.75 -12.12 -2.22
CA THR A 381 -22.72 -10.73 -2.71
C THR A 381 -23.10 -9.75 -1.60
N PRO A 382 -22.78 -8.45 -1.69
CA PRO A 382 -23.20 -7.46 -0.67
C PRO A 382 -24.71 -7.49 -0.36
N ASP A 383 -25.56 -7.59 -1.38
CA ASP A 383 -27.03 -7.65 -1.23
C ASP A 383 -27.57 -9.02 -0.76
N ASP A 384 -26.75 -10.08 -0.83
CA ASP A 384 -27.17 -11.46 -0.58
C ASP A 384 -25.97 -12.28 -0.06
N PRO A 385 -25.46 -11.96 1.14
CA PRO A 385 -24.24 -12.54 1.68
C PRO A 385 -24.46 -13.99 2.11
N TYR A 386 -23.37 -14.74 2.23
CA TYR A 386 -23.42 -16.08 2.82
C TYR A 386 -23.73 -16.00 4.32
N LEU A 387 -24.82 -16.65 4.74
CA LEU A 387 -25.28 -16.64 6.12
C LEU A 387 -24.62 -17.75 6.94
N ILE A 388 -23.95 -17.37 8.03
CA ILE A 388 -23.27 -18.28 8.95
C ILE A 388 -24.02 -18.30 10.29
N GLY A 389 -24.48 -19.48 10.74
CA GLY A 389 -25.21 -19.58 12.02
C GLY A 389 -24.90 -20.83 12.82
N SER A 390 -23.83 -21.56 12.50
CA SER A 390 -23.39 -22.75 13.22
C SER A 390 -21.89 -22.96 13.04
N PRO A 391 -21.23 -23.76 13.92
CA PRO A 391 -19.83 -24.12 13.74
C PRO A 391 -19.55 -24.79 12.37
N THR A 392 -20.48 -25.62 11.89
CA THR A 392 -20.37 -26.27 10.57
C THR A 392 -20.45 -25.26 9.41
N ASP A 393 -21.30 -24.23 9.52
CA ASP A 393 -21.34 -23.16 8.50
C ASP A 393 -20.01 -22.39 8.47
N LEU A 394 -19.41 -22.15 9.64
CA LEU A 394 -18.13 -21.46 9.79
C LEU A 394 -16.99 -22.25 9.14
N GLY A 395 -16.91 -23.57 9.41
CA GLY A 395 -15.99 -24.47 8.70
C GLY A 395 -16.29 -24.58 7.20
N GLY A 396 -17.56 -24.43 6.79
CA GLY A 396 -17.96 -24.43 5.39
C GLY A 396 -17.33 -23.31 4.57
N MET A 397 -17.03 -22.14 5.18
CA MET A 397 -16.40 -20.99 4.49
C MET A 397 -15.10 -21.35 3.77
N TYR A 398 -14.39 -22.37 4.27
CA TYR A 398 -13.17 -22.90 3.69
C TYR A 398 -13.30 -23.31 2.21
N TYR A 399 -14.52 -23.65 1.78
CA TYR A 399 -14.83 -24.14 0.43
C TYR A 399 -15.53 -23.12 -0.46
N HIS A 400 -15.85 -21.94 0.08
CA HIS A 400 -16.51 -20.87 -0.66
C HIS A 400 -15.51 -19.80 -1.07
N ASP A 401 -15.97 -18.84 -1.87
CA ASP A 401 -15.13 -17.77 -2.39
C ASP A 401 -14.56 -16.92 -1.24
N PRO A 402 -13.23 -16.89 -1.02
CA PRO A 402 -12.65 -16.18 0.11
C PRO A 402 -12.79 -14.65 0.02
N GLN A 403 -13.20 -14.11 -1.13
CA GLN A 403 -13.52 -12.69 -1.31
C GLN A 403 -15.02 -12.38 -1.18
N ALA A 404 -15.89 -13.37 -0.95
CA ALA A 404 -17.34 -13.16 -0.81
C ALA A 404 -17.71 -12.35 0.44
N CYS A 405 -18.95 -11.89 0.48
CA CYS A 405 -19.57 -11.31 1.67
C CYS A 405 -20.18 -12.41 2.54
N TYR A 406 -19.82 -12.43 3.82
CA TYR A 406 -20.30 -13.36 4.84
C TYR A 406 -20.96 -12.58 5.97
N ARG A 407 -22.05 -13.10 6.54
CA ARG A 407 -22.76 -12.47 7.65
C ARG A 407 -23.14 -13.48 8.72
N LEU A 408 -22.82 -13.18 9.97
CA LEU A 408 -23.34 -13.96 11.11
C LEU A 408 -24.83 -13.67 11.30
N ARG A 409 -25.64 -14.74 11.38
CA ARG A 409 -27.07 -14.65 11.73
C ARG A 409 -27.37 -15.01 13.18
N ALA A 410 -26.40 -15.57 13.89
CA ALA A 410 -26.48 -15.94 15.30
C ALA A 410 -25.05 -16.05 15.88
N SER A 411 -24.91 -15.81 17.18
CA SER A 411 -23.69 -16.17 17.91
C SER A 411 -23.39 -17.67 17.81
N ILE A 412 -22.10 -18.01 17.74
CA ILE A 412 -21.59 -19.37 17.55
C ILE A 412 -20.75 -19.76 18.76
N ASP A 413 -21.07 -20.91 19.36
CA ASP A 413 -20.26 -21.50 20.42
C ASP A 413 -19.37 -22.62 19.85
N LEU A 414 -18.06 -22.49 20.04
CA LEU A 414 -17.04 -23.44 19.59
C LEU A 414 -16.56 -24.38 20.71
N SER A 415 -17.28 -24.44 21.83
CA SER A 415 -16.92 -25.26 22.98
C SER A 415 -16.70 -26.74 22.61
N GLY A 416 -15.59 -27.30 23.08
CA GLY A 416 -15.23 -28.70 22.83
C GLY A 416 -14.52 -28.98 21.50
N ILE A 417 -14.25 -27.95 20.70
CA ILE A 417 -13.48 -28.05 19.45
C ILE A 417 -12.11 -27.42 19.66
N CYS A 418 -11.05 -28.09 19.20
CA CYS A 418 -9.68 -27.57 19.27
C CYS A 418 -9.05 -27.63 17.88
N TRP A 419 -8.68 -26.46 17.35
CA TRP A 419 -7.97 -26.38 16.07
C TRP A 419 -6.46 -26.39 16.28
N SER A 420 -5.75 -26.91 15.29
CA SER A 420 -4.29 -26.83 15.18
C SER A 420 -3.80 -25.68 14.28
N THR A 421 -4.72 -25.01 13.58
CA THR A 421 -4.46 -23.87 12.68
C THR A 421 -5.59 -22.84 12.79
N ALA A 422 -5.49 -21.69 12.11
CA ALA A 422 -6.58 -20.74 12.05
C ALA A 422 -7.86 -21.36 11.45
N VAL A 423 -9.03 -20.94 11.94
CA VAL A 423 -10.33 -21.45 11.47
C VAL A 423 -10.56 -21.08 10.00
N ILE A 424 -10.25 -19.82 9.67
CA ILE A 424 -10.32 -19.27 8.32
C ILE A 424 -8.90 -18.85 7.94
N PRO A 425 -8.15 -19.66 7.17
CA PRO A 425 -6.74 -19.38 6.90
C PRO A 425 -6.50 -18.05 6.20
N TRP A 426 -7.42 -17.64 5.32
CA TRP A 426 -7.30 -16.42 4.55
C TRP A 426 -8.67 -15.81 4.25
N CYS A 427 -8.81 -14.49 4.44
CA CYS A 427 -10.01 -13.73 4.11
C CYS A 427 -9.68 -12.51 3.24
N GLY A 428 -10.35 -12.36 2.11
CA GLY A 428 -10.20 -11.20 1.21
C GLY A 428 -11.49 -10.45 0.92
N GLY A 429 -12.59 -10.87 1.55
CA GLY A 429 -13.93 -10.33 1.34
C GLY A 429 -14.48 -9.61 2.56
N VAL A 430 -15.80 -9.51 2.65
CA VAL A 430 -16.47 -8.87 3.79
C VAL A 430 -16.91 -9.95 4.77
N PHE A 431 -16.59 -9.78 6.05
CA PHE A 431 -17.13 -10.58 7.15
C PHE A 431 -17.83 -9.68 8.16
N GLU A 432 -19.17 -9.72 8.14
CA GLU A 432 -20.02 -8.93 9.01
C GLU A 432 -20.49 -9.78 10.20
N GLY A 433 -20.00 -9.45 11.39
CA GLY A 433 -20.40 -10.10 12.63
C GLY A 433 -21.81 -9.72 13.08
N ASN A 434 -22.39 -8.61 12.59
CA ASN A 434 -23.76 -8.17 12.90
C ASN A 434 -24.02 -8.11 14.43
N GLY A 435 -23.00 -7.66 15.17
CA GLY A 435 -22.99 -7.58 16.64
C GLY A 435 -23.01 -8.94 17.35
N GLN A 436 -22.84 -10.05 16.62
CA GLN A 436 -22.82 -11.40 17.18
C GLN A 436 -21.41 -11.77 17.67
N THR A 437 -21.35 -12.88 18.41
CA THR A 437 -20.11 -13.38 19.00
C THR A 437 -19.76 -14.79 18.51
N ILE A 438 -18.46 -15.05 18.41
CA ILE A 438 -17.90 -16.40 18.31
C ILE A 438 -17.18 -16.67 19.63
N SER A 439 -17.64 -17.65 20.41
CA SER A 439 -17.14 -17.94 21.76
C SER A 439 -16.34 -19.24 21.85
N HIS A 440 -15.43 -19.31 22.81
CA HIS A 440 -14.65 -20.52 23.15
C HIS A 440 -13.74 -21.03 22.03
N LEU A 441 -13.20 -20.12 21.21
CA LEU A 441 -12.22 -20.46 20.18
C LEU A 441 -10.94 -21.01 20.82
N MET A 442 -10.64 -22.30 20.64
CA MET A 442 -9.42 -22.93 21.13
C MET A 442 -8.49 -23.30 19.97
N ILE A 443 -7.31 -22.68 19.92
CA ILE A 443 -6.31 -22.98 18.91
C ILE A 443 -4.98 -23.32 19.59
N LYS A 444 -4.39 -24.46 19.23
CA LYS A 444 -3.08 -24.91 19.73
C LYS A 444 -2.24 -25.42 18.57
N GLY A 445 -1.30 -24.61 18.09
CA GLY A 445 -0.50 -24.98 16.92
C GLY A 445 0.50 -23.92 16.45
N GLY A 446 0.80 -23.93 15.16
CA GLY A 446 1.78 -23.07 14.49
C GLY A 446 1.17 -22.15 13.43
N GLY A 447 1.97 -21.25 12.88
CA GLY A 447 1.58 -20.30 11.84
C GLY A 447 0.91 -19.02 12.36
N TYR A 448 0.11 -18.41 11.47
CA TYR A 448 -0.71 -17.25 11.79
C TYR A 448 -2.00 -17.71 12.48
N LEU A 449 -2.15 -17.36 13.75
CA LEU A 449 -3.24 -17.88 14.57
C LEU A 449 -4.26 -16.79 14.91
N GLY A 450 -5.52 -17.18 14.84
CA GLY A 450 -6.71 -16.38 15.12
C GLY A 450 -7.95 -17.04 14.53
N LEU A 451 -9.11 -16.38 14.64
CA LEU A 451 -10.26 -16.77 13.81
C LEU A 451 -9.87 -16.73 12.33
N PHE A 452 -9.17 -15.67 11.94
CA PHE A 452 -8.54 -15.49 10.64
C PHE A 452 -7.02 -15.69 10.76
N GLY A 453 -6.43 -16.47 9.85
CA GLY A 453 -4.97 -16.59 9.77
C GLY A 453 -4.38 -15.30 9.20
N GLN A 454 -4.74 -15.01 7.95
CA GLN A 454 -4.29 -13.84 7.21
C GLN A 454 -5.47 -13.12 6.56
N THR A 455 -5.39 -11.79 6.44
CA THR A 455 -6.38 -11.00 5.69
C THR A 455 -5.73 -10.29 4.51
N ALA A 456 -6.51 -10.07 3.45
CA ALA A 456 -6.11 -9.31 2.27
C ALA A 456 -6.44 -7.84 2.43
N PHE A 457 -5.76 -6.98 1.66
CA PHE A 457 -5.98 -5.54 1.68
C PHE A 457 -7.44 -5.16 1.34
N SER A 458 -8.10 -5.95 0.48
CA SER A 458 -9.50 -5.76 0.10
C SER A 458 -10.51 -6.25 1.15
N ALA A 459 -10.07 -6.96 2.20
CA ALA A 459 -10.98 -7.55 3.16
C ALA A 459 -11.53 -6.49 4.13
N GLN A 460 -12.75 -6.72 4.61
CA GLN A 460 -13.38 -5.93 5.66
C GLN A 460 -13.95 -6.86 6.71
N ILE A 461 -13.58 -6.68 7.97
CA ILE A 461 -14.10 -7.47 9.10
C ILE A 461 -14.71 -6.49 10.09
N MET A 462 -16.00 -6.64 10.37
CA MET A 462 -16.73 -5.66 11.16
C MET A 462 -17.73 -6.27 12.15
N ASP A 463 -18.00 -5.55 13.24
CA ASP A 463 -19.06 -5.84 14.21
C ASP A 463 -19.02 -7.27 14.81
N LEU A 464 -17.82 -7.77 15.10
CA LEU A 464 -17.59 -9.15 15.54
C LEU A 464 -16.89 -9.22 16.91
N GLY A 465 -17.49 -9.95 17.85
CA GLY A 465 -16.82 -10.34 19.09
C GLY A 465 -16.24 -11.75 19.03
N VAL A 466 -14.95 -11.92 19.31
CA VAL A 466 -14.31 -13.24 19.49
C VAL A 466 -13.96 -13.41 20.97
N VAL A 467 -14.82 -14.11 21.71
CA VAL A 467 -14.83 -14.10 23.18
C VAL A 467 -14.43 -15.43 23.79
N ASP A 468 -13.88 -15.38 25.01
CA ASP A 468 -13.42 -16.55 25.75
C ASP A 468 -12.42 -17.40 24.94
N VAL A 469 -11.52 -16.72 24.21
CA VAL A 469 -10.50 -17.39 23.38
C VAL A 469 -9.43 -18.04 24.25
N ASN A 470 -8.88 -19.15 23.77
CA ASN A 470 -7.69 -19.78 24.33
C ASN A 470 -6.77 -20.18 23.19
N ILE A 471 -5.87 -19.27 22.83
CA ILE A 471 -4.97 -19.43 21.69
C ILE A 471 -3.54 -19.51 22.21
N ALA A 472 -2.86 -20.62 21.93
CA ALA A 472 -1.47 -20.82 22.27
C ALA A 472 -0.69 -21.25 21.01
N GLY A 473 0.28 -20.44 20.61
CA GLY A 473 1.09 -20.72 19.42
C GLY A 473 2.59 -20.60 19.66
N SER A 474 3.36 -21.37 18.89
CA SER A 474 4.81 -21.46 19.05
C SER A 474 5.63 -20.58 18.09
N GLU A 475 4.99 -19.77 17.23
CA GLU A 475 5.65 -19.25 16.02
C GLU A 475 5.64 -17.71 15.89
N VAL A 476 4.88 -17.12 14.96
CA VAL A 476 5.02 -15.69 14.63
C VAL A 476 3.67 -15.11 14.20
N SER A 477 3.13 -14.16 14.96
CA SER A 477 1.85 -13.47 14.77
C SER A 477 0.61 -14.24 15.22
N ILE A 478 0.11 -13.85 16.38
CA ILE A 478 -1.07 -14.45 17.01
C ILE A 478 -1.99 -13.32 17.45
N GLY A 479 -3.26 -13.41 17.06
CA GLY A 479 -4.34 -12.54 17.51
C GLY A 479 -5.61 -13.31 17.81
N GLY A 480 -6.51 -12.76 18.63
CA GLY A 480 -7.82 -13.38 18.86
C GLY A 480 -8.66 -13.41 17.59
N LEU A 481 -8.61 -12.33 16.81
CA LEU A 481 -9.33 -12.17 15.56
C LEU A 481 -8.46 -12.58 14.37
N ALA A 482 -7.29 -11.96 14.21
CA ALA A 482 -6.42 -12.19 13.06
C ALA A 482 -4.96 -12.41 13.46
N GLY A 483 -4.30 -13.41 12.89
CA GLY A 483 -2.85 -13.57 13.05
C GLY A 483 -2.09 -12.45 12.35
N TYR A 484 -2.37 -12.25 11.06
CA TYR A 484 -1.76 -11.22 10.21
C TYR A 484 -2.84 -10.42 9.47
N ASN A 485 -2.89 -9.11 9.70
CA ASN A 485 -3.91 -8.23 9.17
C ASN A 485 -3.35 -7.26 8.13
N THR A 486 -3.94 -7.23 6.94
CA THR A 486 -3.79 -6.14 5.96
C THR A 486 -5.14 -5.48 5.63
N ALA A 487 -6.22 -5.98 6.23
CA ALA A 487 -7.60 -5.56 5.99
C ALA A 487 -8.04 -4.39 6.86
N VAL A 488 -9.23 -3.89 6.54
CA VAL A 488 -10.05 -3.04 7.41
C VAL A 488 -10.73 -3.90 8.47
N VAL A 489 -10.44 -3.64 9.74
CA VAL A 489 -11.02 -4.29 10.92
C VAL A 489 -11.69 -3.23 11.78
N THR A 490 -13.01 -3.24 11.87
CA THR A 490 -13.77 -2.20 12.59
C THR A 490 -14.75 -2.78 13.61
N HIS A 491 -14.97 -2.09 14.73
CA HIS A 491 -15.99 -2.49 15.74
C HIS A 491 -15.85 -3.95 16.23
N CYS A 492 -14.64 -4.49 16.22
CA CYS A 492 -14.35 -5.85 16.64
C CYS A 492 -13.73 -5.89 18.04
N TYR A 493 -13.95 -6.99 18.76
CA TYR A 493 -13.36 -7.14 20.08
C TYR A 493 -12.98 -8.57 20.43
N SER A 494 -11.99 -8.71 21.31
CA SER A 494 -11.55 -10.01 21.82
C SER A 494 -11.42 -10.07 23.35
N SER A 495 -11.70 -11.25 23.90
CA SER A 495 -11.48 -11.58 25.32
C SER A 495 -10.99 -13.02 25.49
N GLY A 496 -10.19 -13.28 26.53
CA GLY A 496 -9.64 -14.61 26.81
C GLY A 496 -8.14 -14.60 27.11
N THR A 497 -7.44 -15.66 26.70
CA THR A 497 -6.00 -15.84 26.91
C THR A 497 -5.29 -16.12 25.59
N ILE A 498 -4.21 -15.39 25.34
CA ILE A 498 -3.38 -15.53 24.16
C ILE A 498 -1.92 -15.66 24.57
N GLU A 499 -1.26 -16.74 24.17
CA GLU A 499 0.15 -17.02 24.44
C GLU A 499 0.91 -17.25 23.13
N GLY A 500 2.04 -16.58 22.97
CA GLY A 500 2.85 -16.65 21.76
C GLY A 500 4.35 -16.43 21.96
N GLN A 501 5.09 -16.37 20.85
CA GLN A 501 6.52 -16.03 20.86
C GLN A 501 6.75 -14.61 20.34
N THR A 502 6.41 -14.33 19.09
CA THR A 502 6.68 -13.05 18.42
C THR A 502 5.40 -12.47 17.80
N ALA A 503 5.26 -11.14 17.83
CA ALA A 503 4.10 -10.41 17.29
C ALA A 503 2.77 -10.90 17.90
N VAL A 504 2.68 -10.89 19.22
CA VAL A 504 1.51 -11.39 19.94
C VAL A 504 0.61 -10.22 20.29
N GLY A 505 -0.60 -10.20 19.75
CA GLY A 505 -1.63 -9.21 20.07
C GLY A 505 -2.88 -9.86 20.62
N GLY A 506 -3.66 -9.11 21.40
CA GLY A 506 -4.93 -9.60 21.92
C GLY A 506 -6.02 -9.72 20.85
N LEU A 507 -5.99 -8.85 19.83
CA LEU A 507 -6.92 -8.88 18.71
C LEU A 507 -6.23 -9.25 17.39
N VAL A 508 -5.13 -8.58 17.08
CA VAL A 508 -4.37 -8.78 15.83
C VAL A 508 -2.91 -9.09 16.17
N GLY A 509 -2.31 -10.13 15.61
CA GLY A 509 -0.88 -10.39 15.83
C GLY A 509 0.01 -9.31 15.20
N THR A 510 0.00 -9.27 13.87
CA THR A 510 0.67 -8.25 13.06
C THR A 510 -0.36 -7.47 12.27
N ASN A 511 -0.31 -6.14 12.31
CA ASN A 511 -1.06 -5.24 11.44
C ASN A 511 -0.07 -4.60 10.46
N GLU A 512 -0.13 -5.00 9.20
CA GLU A 512 0.75 -4.51 8.14
C GLU A 512 -0.08 -3.87 7.04
N HIS A 513 0.08 -2.56 6.83
CA HIS A 513 -0.79 -1.76 5.95
C HIS A 513 -2.29 -1.74 6.30
N GLY A 514 -2.74 -2.57 7.25
CA GLY A 514 -4.15 -2.69 7.63
C GLY A 514 -4.66 -1.56 8.51
N PHE A 515 -5.99 -1.44 8.56
CA PHE A 515 -6.71 -0.44 9.32
C PHE A 515 -7.49 -1.10 10.44
N VAL A 516 -7.05 -0.96 11.69
CA VAL A 516 -7.73 -1.48 12.88
C VAL A 516 -8.36 -0.30 13.61
N ALA A 517 -9.69 -0.17 13.55
CA ALA A 517 -10.39 0.96 14.15
C ALA A 517 -11.58 0.59 15.02
N HIS A 518 -11.84 1.41 16.04
CA HIS A 518 -12.99 1.20 16.94
C HIS A 518 -13.02 -0.21 17.54
N CYS A 519 -11.84 -0.77 17.83
CA CYS A 519 -11.69 -2.12 18.33
C CYS A 519 -11.30 -2.16 19.80
N GLN A 520 -11.63 -3.27 20.47
CA GLN A 520 -11.34 -3.47 21.89
C GLN A 520 -10.61 -4.78 22.15
N ASN A 521 -9.66 -4.75 23.08
CA ASN A 521 -9.07 -5.96 23.63
C ASN A 521 -9.24 -6.03 25.16
N SER A 522 -9.60 -7.21 25.64
CA SER A 522 -9.54 -7.57 27.07
C SER A 522 -8.80 -8.89 27.32
N CYS A 523 -8.15 -9.48 26.32
CA CYS A 523 -7.35 -10.69 26.47
C CYS A 523 -6.14 -10.45 27.37
N SER A 524 -5.81 -11.46 28.19
CA SER A 524 -4.47 -11.59 28.78
C SER A 524 -3.52 -12.09 27.70
N VAL A 525 -2.49 -11.29 27.38
CA VAL A 525 -1.56 -11.54 26.29
C VAL A 525 -0.16 -11.82 26.86
N GLU A 526 0.41 -12.98 26.55
CA GLU A 526 1.77 -13.35 26.92
C GLU A 526 2.62 -13.62 25.68
N GLY A 527 3.83 -13.05 25.62
CA GLY A 527 4.73 -13.23 24.49
C GLY A 527 6.20 -12.96 24.83
N LYS A 528 7.09 -13.10 23.84
CA LYS A 528 8.53 -12.86 23.99
C LYS A 528 9.02 -11.58 23.31
N GLN A 529 8.53 -11.28 22.12
CA GLN A 529 8.95 -10.14 21.30
C GLN A 529 7.74 -9.53 20.59
N TYR A 530 7.66 -8.19 20.52
CA TYR A 530 6.52 -7.45 19.95
C TYR A 530 5.19 -7.91 20.54
N VAL A 531 5.00 -7.62 21.83
CA VAL A 531 3.82 -8.06 22.59
C VAL A 531 2.95 -6.86 22.85
N GLY A 532 1.72 -6.87 22.35
CA GLY A 532 0.78 -5.78 22.50
C GLY A 532 -0.56 -6.24 23.03
N GLY A 533 -1.26 -5.37 23.74
CA GLY A 533 -2.63 -5.67 24.17
C GLY A 533 -3.59 -5.80 23.00
N LEU A 534 -3.57 -4.88 22.03
CA LEU A 534 -4.38 -4.96 20.82
C LEU A 534 -3.61 -5.62 19.67
N ALA A 535 -2.45 -5.04 19.34
CA ALA A 535 -1.61 -5.45 18.22
C ALA A 535 -0.16 -5.72 18.64
N GLY A 536 0.40 -6.87 18.28
CA GLY A 536 1.81 -7.18 18.58
C GLY A 536 2.77 -6.27 17.81
N LEU A 537 2.64 -6.27 16.49
CA LEU A 537 3.39 -5.42 15.57
C LEU A 537 2.42 -4.58 14.72
N ASN A 538 2.70 -3.29 14.58
CA ASN A 538 2.03 -2.39 13.65
C ASN A 538 3.09 -1.82 12.69
N SER A 539 2.94 -2.01 11.38
CA SER A 539 3.95 -1.58 10.41
C SER A 539 3.25 -1.04 9.17
N TYR A 540 3.51 0.22 8.86
CA TYR A 540 2.70 0.96 7.89
C TYR A 540 1.19 0.87 8.18
N GLY A 541 0.78 0.55 9.41
CA GLY A 541 -0.61 0.21 9.74
C GLY A 541 -1.26 1.30 10.59
N HIS A 542 -2.58 1.26 10.66
CA HIS A 542 -3.38 2.25 11.37
C HIS A 542 -4.10 1.59 12.55
N VAL A 543 -3.88 2.11 13.75
CA VAL A 543 -4.61 1.72 14.96
C VAL A 543 -5.34 2.95 15.49
N ILE A 544 -6.65 3.01 15.25
CA ILE A 544 -7.43 4.24 15.43
C ILE A 544 -8.63 4.01 16.33
N GLY A 545 -8.85 4.86 17.34
CA GLY A 545 -10.09 4.74 18.13
C GLY A 545 -10.16 3.42 18.88
N CYS A 546 -9.05 2.84 19.31
CA CYS A 546 -8.99 1.49 19.89
C CYS A 546 -8.66 1.52 21.38
N SER A 547 -9.11 0.49 22.12
CA SER A 547 -8.79 0.36 23.54
C SER A 547 -8.29 -1.03 23.92
N SER A 548 -7.41 -1.09 24.92
CA SER A 548 -6.93 -2.34 25.50
C SER A 548 -6.96 -2.29 27.03
N SER A 549 -7.52 -3.33 27.65
CA SER A 549 -7.71 -3.44 29.09
C SER A 549 -7.13 -4.71 29.70
N GLY A 550 -6.79 -5.70 28.88
CA GLY A 550 -6.19 -6.95 29.34
C GLY A 550 -4.72 -6.79 29.73
N ALA A 551 -4.22 -7.72 30.54
CA ALA A 551 -2.82 -7.71 30.98
C ALA A 551 -1.89 -8.14 29.84
N VAL A 552 -0.72 -7.48 29.73
CA VAL A 552 0.27 -7.73 28.67
C VAL A 552 1.61 -8.08 29.30
N HIS A 553 2.05 -9.31 29.08
CA HIS A 553 3.24 -9.87 29.70
C HIS A 553 4.29 -10.27 28.66
N GLY A 554 5.42 -9.58 28.69
CA GLY A 554 6.66 -9.99 28.05
C GLY A 554 7.64 -10.62 29.06
N PRO A 555 8.82 -11.04 28.59
CA PRO A 555 9.81 -11.70 29.44
C PRO A 555 10.38 -10.71 30.46
N ILE A 556 10.38 -11.06 31.75
CA ILE A 556 10.82 -10.19 32.86
C ILE A 556 12.31 -10.31 33.23
N SER A 557 13.02 -11.31 32.69
CA SER A 557 14.46 -11.51 32.92
C SER A 557 15.22 -11.68 31.62
N SER A 558 16.44 -11.12 31.55
CA SER A 558 17.40 -11.39 30.48
C SER A 558 18.04 -12.77 30.71
N GLY A 559 17.24 -13.84 30.57
CA GLY A 559 17.73 -15.21 30.56
C GLY A 559 18.29 -15.58 29.19
N PRO A 560 19.21 -16.56 29.09
CA PRO A 560 19.64 -17.06 27.80
C PRO A 560 18.44 -17.64 27.07
N VAL A 561 18.08 -17.06 25.92
CA VAL A 561 17.44 -17.88 24.88
C VAL A 561 18.48 -18.90 24.47
N HIS A 562 18.09 -20.17 24.45
CA HIS A 562 18.84 -21.14 23.66
C HIS A 562 18.78 -20.70 22.19
N LEU A 563 19.69 -19.84 21.77
CA LEU A 563 20.19 -19.93 20.41
C LEU A 563 20.87 -21.30 20.37
N ARG A 564 20.14 -22.35 19.98
CA ARG A 564 20.71 -23.68 19.76
C ARG A 564 21.54 -23.64 18.48
N THR A 565 22.58 -22.79 18.44
CA THR A 565 23.78 -23.18 17.74
C THR A 565 24.36 -24.33 18.55
N GLY A 566 24.39 -25.52 17.98
CA GLY A 566 25.35 -26.56 18.38
C GLY A 566 26.81 -26.15 18.13
N LEU A 567 27.12 -24.85 18.16
CA LEU A 567 28.43 -24.26 18.04
C LEU A 567 28.66 -23.40 19.29
N LEU A 568 29.51 -23.90 20.19
CA LEU A 568 30.19 -23.07 21.17
C LEU A 568 30.98 -22.01 20.42
N VAL A 569 30.50 -20.76 20.38
CA VAL A 569 31.41 -19.63 20.23
C VAL A 569 32.03 -19.42 21.60
N GLN A 570 33.21 -19.99 21.82
CA GLN A 570 34.05 -19.55 22.93
C GLN A 570 34.28 -18.05 22.76
N ALA A 571 33.97 -17.29 23.81
CA ALA A 571 34.37 -15.90 23.92
C ALA A 571 35.89 -15.81 23.75
N GLY A 572 36.33 -15.22 22.65
CA GLY A 572 37.69 -14.70 22.52
C GLY A 572 37.79 -13.41 23.33
N ASP A 573 38.80 -13.34 24.18
CA ASP A 573 39.10 -12.18 25.03
C ASP A 573 39.10 -10.87 24.24
N GLY A 574 38.20 -9.94 24.58
CA GLY A 574 38.30 -8.53 24.20
C GLY A 574 37.14 -7.87 23.44
N ALA A 575 35.99 -8.53 23.23
CA ALA A 575 34.81 -7.86 22.67
C ALA A 575 33.97 -7.15 23.76
N PRO A 576 33.47 -5.92 23.54
CA PRO A 576 32.70 -5.17 24.53
C PRO A 576 31.39 -5.87 24.88
N ALA A 577 30.90 -5.55 26.08
CA ALA A 577 29.74 -6.13 26.77
C ALA A 577 28.53 -6.44 25.88
N ALA A 578 28.00 -7.66 26.07
CA ALA A 578 26.65 -8.15 25.75
C ALA A 578 25.75 -7.25 24.89
N ALA A 579 25.39 -7.73 23.69
CA ALA A 579 24.25 -7.19 22.96
C ALA A 579 23.00 -7.22 23.86
N THR A 580 22.51 -6.05 24.23
CA THR A 580 21.30 -5.83 25.01
C THR A 580 20.07 -6.22 24.18
N PHE A 581 19.26 -7.16 24.68
CA PHE A 581 18.01 -7.61 24.06
C PHE A 581 16.97 -6.48 23.98
N SER A 582 16.27 -6.34 22.85
CA SER A 582 15.08 -5.47 22.73
C SER A 582 13.82 -6.33 22.56
N SER A 583 13.25 -6.83 23.66
CA SER A 583 11.80 -7.08 23.64
C SER A 583 11.09 -5.73 23.56
N SER A 584 9.89 -5.69 22.97
CA SER A 584 9.04 -4.50 22.95
C SER A 584 7.66 -4.92 23.40
N VAL A 585 7.19 -4.30 24.48
CA VAL A 585 5.96 -4.68 25.16
C VAL A 585 5.14 -3.43 25.39
N GLY A 586 3.94 -3.37 24.83
CA GLY A 586 3.06 -2.21 24.92
C GLY A 586 1.65 -2.59 25.37
N GLY A 587 1.02 -1.74 26.16
CA GLY A 587 -0.35 -2.00 26.62
C GLY A 587 -1.39 -2.01 25.49
N LEU A 588 -1.12 -1.34 24.37
CA LEU A 588 -1.94 -1.37 23.16
C LEU A 588 -1.15 -1.98 21.98
N VAL A 589 0.02 -1.43 21.66
CA VAL A 589 0.85 -1.88 20.53
C VAL A 589 2.24 -2.25 21.00
N GLY A 590 2.72 -3.46 20.69
CA GLY A 590 4.05 -3.91 21.09
C GLY A 590 5.17 -3.12 20.42
N CYS A 591 5.17 -3.09 19.09
CA CYS A 591 6.07 -2.27 18.27
C CYS A 591 5.29 -1.61 17.14
N SER A 592 5.53 -0.33 16.90
CA SER A 592 4.96 0.46 15.82
C SER A 592 6.09 1.06 14.97
N ASN A 593 5.92 1.04 13.65
CA ASN A 593 6.89 1.62 12.71
C ASN A 593 6.17 2.22 11.50
N GLU A 594 6.48 3.48 11.17
CA GLU A 594 5.89 4.22 10.04
C GLU A 594 4.36 4.11 10.03
N SER A 595 3.75 4.19 11.20
CA SER A 595 2.34 3.86 11.43
C SER A 595 1.62 4.93 12.25
N ASP A 596 0.30 4.83 12.32
CA ASP A 596 -0.53 5.73 13.10
C ASP A 596 -1.17 5.02 14.29
N VAL A 597 -1.06 5.64 15.47
CA VAL A 597 -1.78 5.25 16.69
C VAL A 597 -2.53 6.48 17.20
N ILE A 598 -3.82 6.57 16.86
CA ILE A 598 -4.61 7.80 17.01
C ILE A 598 -5.85 7.52 17.87
N ASN A 599 -6.16 8.40 18.82
CA ASN A 599 -7.35 8.28 19.67
C ASN A 599 -7.45 6.91 20.32
N CYS A 600 -6.38 6.45 20.97
CA CYS A 600 -6.35 5.12 21.57
C CYS A 600 -6.05 5.17 23.06
N CYS A 601 -6.49 4.15 23.81
CA CYS A 601 -6.13 4.03 25.21
C CYS A 601 -5.74 2.63 25.66
N SER A 602 -4.90 2.58 26.69
CA SER A 602 -4.58 1.33 27.38
C SER A 602 -4.65 1.48 28.90
N ILE A 603 -5.38 0.58 29.55
CA ILE A 603 -5.56 0.58 31.01
C ILE A 603 -5.09 -0.73 31.67
N GLY A 604 -4.65 -1.71 30.88
CA GLY A 604 -4.15 -2.99 31.36
C GLY A 604 -2.73 -2.89 31.91
N GLU A 605 -2.37 -3.82 32.81
CA GLU A 605 -0.99 -3.94 33.31
C GLU A 605 -0.03 -4.38 32.18
N VAL A 606 1.17 -3.80 32.16
CA VAL A 606 2.22 -4.09 31.18
C VAL A 606 3.52 -4.45 31.89
N THR A 607 4.03 -5.65 31.66
CA THR A 607 5.31 -6.10 32.24
C THR A 607 6.27 -6.60 31.17
N GLY A 608 7.55 -6.23 31.20
CA GLY A 608 8.54 -6.74 30.25
C GLY A 608 9.99 -6.39 30.58
N ALA A 609 10.96 -6.84 29.77
CA ALA A 609 12.37 -6.56 30.01
C ALA A 609 12.84 -5.23 29.42
N SER A 610 12.56 -4.97 28.15
CA SER A 610 13.06 -3.81 27.39
C SER A 610 11.92 -3.14 26.61
N SER A 611 12.07 -1.87 26.25
CA SER A 611 11.10 -1.07 25.47
C SER A 611 9.66 -1.31 25.93
N VAL A 612 9.41 -1.03 27.22
CA VAL A 612 8.12 -1.30 27.86
C VAL A 612 7.35 0.01 27.99
N GLY A 613 6.22 0.12 27.31
CA GLY A 613 5.37 1.31 27.33
C GLY A 613 3.95 1.00 27.78
N GLY A 614 3.32 1.90 28.51
CA GLY A 614 1.92 1.71 28.91
C GLY A 614 0.95 1.72 27.72
N LEU A 615 1.28 2.36 26.61
CA LEU A 615 0.51 2.34 25.36
C LEU A 615 1.30 1.62 24.24
N VAL A 616 2.49 2.13 23.91
CA VAL A 616 3.32 1.60 22.82
C VAL A 616 4.69 1.19 23.37
N GLY A 617 5.11 -0.05 23.12
CA GLY A 617 6.42 -0.53 23.59
C GLY A 617 7.57 0.19 22.90
N ARG A 618 7.67 0.02 21.58
CA ARG A 618 8.62 0.74 20.72
C ARG A 618 7.88 1.45 19.58
N SER A 619 8.28 2.69 19.28
CA SER A 619 7.66 3.52 18.24
C SER A 619 8.74 4.19 17.39
N ASP A 620 8.76 3.96 16.08
CA ASP A 620 9.77 4.51 15.17
C ASP A 620 9.09 5.17 13.95
N ARG A 621 9.32 6.47 13.72
CA ARG A 621 8.67 7.27 12.66
C ARG A 621 7.12 7.20 12.68
N ASP A 622 6.51 7.06 13.85
CA ASP A 622 5.05 6.97 13.98
C ASP A 622 4.38 8.32 14.27
N SER A 623 3.09 8.42 13.98
CA SER A 623 2.19 9.43 14.57
C SER A 623 1.44 8.82 15.76
N VAL A 624 1.68 9.32 16.97
CA VAL A 624 0.93 8.93 18.17
C VAL A 624 0.16 10.13 18.68
N ILE A 625 -1.16 10.11 18.49
CA ILE A 625 -1.99 11.30 18.59
C ILE A 625 -3.19 11.03 19.50
N ASP A 626 -3.45 11.93 20.45
CA ASP A 626 -4.62 11.91 21.33
C ASP A 626 -4.84 10.56 22.02
N CYS A 627 -3.76 9.98 22.53
CA CYS A 627 -3.79 8.70 23.21
C CYS A 627 -3.49 8.81 24.70
N TYR A 628 -3.94 7.83 25.49
CA TYR A 628 -3.50 7.75 26.87
C TYR A 628 -3.24 6.34 27.41
N SER A 629 -2.41 6.26 28.45
CA SER A 629 -2.22 5.04 29.25
C SER A 629 -2.49 5.27 30.74
N ALA A 630 -3.10 4.29 31.40
CA ALA A 630 -3.40 4.33 32.83
C ALA A 630 -3.17 3.00 33.58
N GLY A 631 -2.65 1.97 32.90
CA GLY A 631 -2.29 0.71 33.54
C GLY A 631 -0.91 0.73 34.20
N ALA A 632 -0.65 -0.19 35.14
CA ALA A 632 0.66 -0.36 35.77
C ALA A 632 1.72 -0.76 34.75
N VAL A 633 2.91 -0.16 34.78
CA VAL A 633 4.00 -0.46 33.84
C VAL A 633 5.25 -0.89 34.60
N GLN A 634 5.77 -2.07 34.30
CA GLN A 634 6.99 -2.60 34.90
C GLN A 634 7.98 -3.10 33.85
N GLY A 635 9.23 -2.61 33.91
CA GLY A 635 10.31 -3.21 33.15
C GLY A 635 11.70 -2.81 33.61
N ASN A 636 12.73 -3.17 32.83
CA ASN A 636 14.12 -2.99 33.22
C ASN A 636 14.83 -1.87 32.42
N VAL A 637 14.68 -1.84 31.09
CA VAL A 637 15.37 -0.90 30.19
C VAL A 637 14.37 -0.23 29.27
N TRP A 638 14.51 1.09 29.03
CA TRP A 638 13.59 1.88 28.20
C TRP A 638 12.12 1.65 28.59
N VAL A 639 11.81 2.02 29.83
CA VAL A 639 10.46 1.91 30.42
C VAL A 639 9.84 3.28 30.43
N GLY A 640 8.63 3.40 29.88
CA GLY A 640 7.90 4.65 29.84
C GLY A 640 6.44 4.48 30.22
N GLY A 641 5.87 5.51 30.86
CA GLY A 641 4.45 5.50 31.22
C GLY A 641 3.53 5.39 29.99
N LEU A 642 3.90 6.00 28.85
CA LEU A 642 3.16 5.94 27.58
C LEU A 642 3.93 5.14 26.52
N ILE A 643 5.09 5.64 26.10
CA ILE A 643 5.99 5.03 25.10
C ILE A 643 7.28 4.60 25.78
N GLY A 644 7.69 3.35 25.55
CA GLY A 644 8.93 2.77 26.10
C GLY A 644 10.20 3.33 25.46
N GLY A 645 10.29 3.35 24.12
CA GLY A 645 11.41 3.96 23.38
C GLY A 645 11.23 4.04 21.86
N GLY A 646 12.14 4.72 21.19
CA GLY A 646 12.21 4.85 19.72
C GLY A 646 12.41 6.29 19.24
N ASP A 647 12.51 6.50 17.93
CA ASP A 647 13.01 7.75 17.33
C ASP A 647 12.10 8.33 16.24
N ASN A 648 12.19 9.64 16.01
CA ASN A 648 11.53 10.39 14.93
C ASN A 648 9.98 10.33 14.92
N ASN A 649 9.35 10.16 16.08
CA ASN A 649 7.89 10.12 16.19
C ASN A 649 7.27 11.52 16.25
N HIS A 650 6.07 11.65 15.69
CA HIS A 650 5.17 12.77 15.94
C HIS A 650 4.20 12.42 17.08
N VAL A 651 4.46 12.92 18.29
CA VAL A 651 3.59 12.67 19.46
C VAL A 651 2.87 13.95 19.88
N ALA A 652 1.54 13.95 19.82
CA ALA A 652 0.70 15.12 20.12
C ALA A 652 -0.52 14.74 20.98
N GLY A 653 -0.90 15.58 21.94
CA GLY A 653 -2.08 15.36 22.79
C GLY A 653 -2.06 14.07 23.62
N CYS A 654 -0.90 13.45 23.88
CA CYS A 654 -0.84 12.13 24.53
C CYS A 654 -0.43 12.18 26.01
N PHE A 655 -1.05 11.33 26.83
CA PHE A 655 -0.92 11.37 28.29
C PHE A 655 -0.69 10.01 28.96
N TRP A 656 0.03 9.98 30.09
CA TRP A 656 -0.01 8.81 30.98
C TRP A 656 -0.29 9.20 32.42
N ASP A 657 -0.96 8.31 33.15
CA ASP A 657 -1.16 8.47 34.59
C ASP A 657 0.10 8.05 35.37
N THR A 658 0.77 9.03 35.96
CA THR A 658 2.02 8.84 36.73
C THR A 658 1.84 8.04 38.03
N GLN A 659 0.63 7.99 38.57
CA GLN A 659 0.34 7.34 39.85
C GLN A 659 -0.02 5.86 39.65
N THR A 660 -0.84 5.55 38.65
CA THR A 660 -1.23 4.16 38.36
C THR A 660 -0.15 3.42 37.57
N SER A 661 0.53 4.08 36.64
CA SER A 661 1.64 3.45 35.89
C SER A 661 2.85 3.15 36.75
N GLY A 662 3.05 3.92 37.83
CA GLY A 662 4.28 3.91 38.63
C GLY A 662 5.49 4.53 37.91
N GLN A 663 5.28 5.16 36.74
CA GLN A 663 6.36 5.73 35.92
C GLN A 663 6.36 7.26 35.98
N ALA A 664 7.51 7.82 36.35
CA ALA A 664 7.72 9.26 36.40
C ALA A 664 8.07 9.88 35.04
N ALA A 665 8.44 9.06 34.05
CA ALA A 665 8.88 9.51 32.73
C ALA A 665 8.38 8.57 31.63
N SER A 666 8.47 9.04 30.39
CA SER A 666 8.23 8.28 29.17
C SER A 666 9.11 8.84 28.05
N ALA A 667 9.33 8.08 26.98
CA ALA A 667 10.06 8.57 25.81
C ALA A 667 9.39 9.79 25.15
N ALA A 668 8.05 9.86 25.17
CA ALA A 668 7.26 10.99 24.69
C ALA A 668 5.90 11.04 25.40
N GLY A 669 5.13 12.12 25.16
CA GLY A 669 3.87 12.41 25.84
C GLY A 669 4.04 13.21 27.12
N THR A 670 2.93 13.45 27.84
CA THR A 670 2.91 14.21 29.10
C THR A 670 2.39 13.37 30.26
N GLY A 671 3.15 13.29 31.36
CA GLY A 671 2.72 12.61 32.57
C GLY A 671 1.79 13.48 33.41
N LEU A 672 0.65 12.93 33.79
CA LEU A 672 -0.37 13.59 34.59
C LEU A 672 -0.69 12.79 35.85
N THR A 673 -1.28 13.44 36.85
CA THR A 673 -1.84 12.75 38.02
C THR A 673 -3.18 12.10 37.69
N THR A 674 -3.62 11.12 38.49
CA THR A 674 -4.94 10.50 38.32
C THR A 674 -6.08 11.51 38.38
N ALA A 675 -5.94 12.59 39.15
CA ALA A 675 -6.95 13.64 39.22
C ALA A 675 -7.03 14.43 37.90
N GLU A 676 -5.89 14.81 37.31
CA GLU A 676 -5.83 15.53 36.03
C GLU A 676 -6.31 14.65 34.87
N MET A 677 -5.99 13.34 34.89
CA MET A 677 -6.46 12.36 33.91
C MET A 677 -7.98 12.11 33.94
N LYS A 678 -8.65 12.52 35.02
CA LYS A 678 -10.12 12.40 35.16
C LYS A 678 -10.83 13.75 35.00
N ASP A 679 -10.09 14.80 34.68
CA ASP A 679 -10.63 16.12 34.38
C ASP A 679 -10.78 16.30 32.85
N ALA A 680 -12.00 16.47 32.38
CA ALA A 680 -12.29 16.68 30.95
C ALA A 680 -11.57 17.91 30.38
N GLN A 681 -11.35 18.95 31.21
CA GLN A 681 -10.70 20.18 30.78
C GLN A 681 -9.25 19.95 30.35
N THR A 682 -8.57 18.95 30.92
CA THR A 682 -7.21 18.54 30.52
C THR A 682 -7.14 18.23 29.03
N TYR A 683 -8.08 17.44 28.53
CA TYR A 683 -8.09 16.97 27.15
C TYR A 683 -8.64 18.03 26.19
N LEU A 684 -9.66 18.80 26.61
CA LEU A 684 -10.15 19.96 25.84
C LEU A 684 -9.01 20.96 25.56
N ASN A 685 -8.20 21.27 26.56
CA ASN A 685 -7.05 22.16 26.41
C ASN A 685 -5.95 21.59 25.51
N ALA A 686 -5.95 20.27 25.30
CA ALA A 686 -5.01 19.56 24.43
C ALA A 686 -5.54 19.35 23.01
N GLY A 687 -6.73 19.89 22.69
CA GLY A 687 -7.34 19.79 21.37
C GLY A 687 -8.05 18.46 21.10
N TRP A 688 -8.40 17.69 22.14
CA TRP A 688 -9.15 16.44 21.93
C TRP A 688 -10.57 16.74 21.49
N ASP A 689 -11.05 16.00 20.50
CA ASP A 689 -12.37 16.14 19.91
C ASP A 689 -13.43 15.35 20.70
N TRP A 690 -14.38 16.08 21.29
CA TRP A 690 -15.44 15.51 22.13
C TRP A 690 -16.75 15.34 21.38
N ALA A 691 -17.41 14.20 21.60
CA ALA A 691 -18.71 13.95 21.00
C ALA A 691 -19.78 14.94 21.49
N GLY A 692 -20.51 15.52 20.53
CA GLY A 692 -21.64 16.44 20.75
C GLY A 692 -21.34 17.93 20.50
N GLU A 693 -20.16 18.28 20.01
CA GLU A 693 -19.74 19.66 19.71
C GLU A 693 -18.84 19.73 18.46
N THR A 694 -18.52 20.91 17.94
CA THR A 694 -17.69 21.06 16.71
C THR A 694 -16.65 22.17 16.84
N GLU A 695 -16.43 22.70 18.05
CA GLU A 695 -15.51 23.83 18.28
C GLU A 695 -14.05 23.41 18.22
N ASN A 696 -13.73 22.14 18.50
CA ASN A 696 -12.37 21.59 18.54
C ASN A 696 -12.08 20.48 17.52
N GLY A 697 -13.01 20.19 16.59
CA GLY A 697 -12.84 19.16 15.58
C GLY A 697 -14.18 18.61 15.06
N THR A 698 -14.11 17.60 14.20
CA THR A 698 -15.28 16.93 13.60
C THR A 698 -15.22 15.38 13.67
N TRP A 699 -14.19 14.81 14.27
CA TRP A 699 -13.99 13.37 14.49
C TRP A 699 -14.86 12.78 15.60
N GLN A 700 -15.33 13.58 16.57
CA GLN A 700 -16.24 13.13 17.65
C GLN A 700 -15.74 11.90 18.41
N ALA A 701 -14.43 11.88 18.73
CA ALA A 701 -13.74 10.65 19.14
C ALA A 701 -13.97 10.27 20.62
N TRP A 702 -14.09 11.25 21.51
CA TRP A 702 -14.05 11.03 22.96
C TRP A 702 -15.31 11.48 23.69
N GLN A 703 -15.65 10.81 24.80
CA GLN A 703 -16.66 11.24 25.76
C GLN A 703 -16.29 10.85 27.19
N MET A 704 -16.81 11.58 28.19
CA MET A 704 -16.51 11.30 29.58
C MET A 704 -17.36 10.12 30.04
N LYS A 705 -16.75 9.18 30.76
CA LYS A 705 -17.48 8.06 31.34
C LYS A 705 -18.50 8.55 32.36
N GLU A 706 -19.73 8.05 32.27
CA GLU A 706 -20.78 8.33 33.24
C GLU A 706 -20.30 7.97 34.66
N GLY A 707 -20.33 8.94 35.58
CA GLY A 707 -19.84 8.78 36.95
C GLY A 707 -18.42 9.29 37.24
N GLY A 708 -17.69 9.85 36.26
CA GLY A 708 -16.44 10.60 36.49
C GLY A 708 -15.17 9.75 36.59
N ASP A 709 -14.85 9.01 35.53
CA ASP A 709 -13.63 8.20 35.39
C ASP A 709 -12.78 8.70 34.21
N TYR A 710 -11.75 7.95 33.78
CA TYR A 710 -10.99 8.27 32.56
C TYR A 710 -11.91 8.41 31.33
N PRO A 711 -11.53 9.22 30.31
CA PRO A 711 -12.27 9.35 29.06
C PRO A 711 -12.44 8.00 28.36
N VAL A 712 -13.52 7.86 27.61
CA VAL A 712 -13.82 6.66 26.84
C VAL A 712 -14.10 7.03 25.40
N LEU A 713 -13.82 6.11 24.49
CA LEU A 713 -14.08 6.30 23.08
C LEU A 713 -15.59 6.34 22.82
N ALA A 714 -16.04 7.38 22.13
CA ALA A 714 -17.46 7.65 21.92
C ALA A 714 -18.10 6.56 21.05
N ALA A 715 -17.45 6.17 19.94
CA ALA A 715 -17.91 5.11 19.04
C ALA A 715 -18.12 3.76 19.75
N LEU A 716 -17.35 3.50 20.81
CA LEU A 716 -17.47 2.28 21.62
C LEU A 716 -18.51 2.37 22.73
N ASN A 717 -19.11 3.55 22.94
CA ASN A 717 -20.08 3.83 23.99
C ASN A 717 -21.32 4.57 23.46
N GLY A 718 -21.83 4.12 22.32
CA GLY A 718 -23.17 4.48 21.83
C GLY A 718 -23.24 5.74 20.96
N TYR A 719 -22.12 6.39 20.65
CA TYR A 719 -22.09 7.35 19.56
C TYR A 719 -22.12 6.61 18.22
N THR A 720 -22.92 7.11 17.28
CA THR A 720 -22.99 6.61 15.91
C THR A 720 -22.58 7.73 14.98
N PRO A 721 -21.50 7.56 14.19
CA PRO A 721 -21.10 8.58 13.23
C PRO A 721 -22.15 8.77 12.14
N PRO A 722 -22.13 9.91 11.42
CA PRO A 722 -22.97 10.09 10.23
C PRO A 722 -22.80 8.94 9.25
N SER A 723 -23.90 8.44 8.71
CA SER A 723 -23.87 7.43 7.64
C SER A 723 -23.49 8.11 6.33
N LEU A 724 -22.37 7.69 5.73
CA LEU A 724 -21.99 8.16 4.40
C LEU A 724 -22.75 7.40 3.31
N GLN A 725 -23.05 8.08 2.19
CA GLN A 725 -23.56 7.40 1.00
C GLN A 725 -22.42 6.72 0.25
N GLY A 726 -22.64 5.54 -0.30
CA GLY A 726 -21.60 4.72 -0.95
C GLY A 726 -21.03 3.66 -0.01
N SER A 727 -20.12 2.84 -0.53
CA SER A 727 -19.49 1.72 0.20
C SER A 727 -17.98 1.91 0.42
N GLY A 728 -17.43 3.05 -0.03
CA GLY A 728 -16.01 3.37 0.10
C GLY A 728 -15.10 2.61 -0.87
N THR A 729 -15.68 1.91 -1.85
CA THR A 729 -14.92 1.20 -2.89
C THR A 729 -14.58 2.14 -4.05
N SER A 730 -13.64 1.77 -4.91
CA SER A 730 -13.29 2.60 -6.08
C SER A 730 -14.47 2.83 -7.03
N ASP A 731 -15.37 1.85 -7.15
CA ASP A 731 -16.55 1.92 -8.02
C ASP A 731 -17.75 2.63 -7.35
N ASP A 732 -17.77 2.65 -6.02
CA ASP A 732 -18.83 3.24 -5.20
C ASP A 732 -18.23 3.97 -3.97
N PRO A 733 -17.57 5.12 -4.20
CA PRO A 733 -16.87 5.86 -3.15
C PRO A 733 -17.84 6.51 -2.16
N TYR A 734 -17.39 6.72 -0.93
CA TYR A 734 -18.14 7.48 0.06
C TYR A 734 -18.34 8.94 -0.37
N VAL A 735 -19.57 9.44 -0.33
CA VAL A 735 -19.91 10.83 -0.67
C VAL A 735 -19.88 11.70 0.57
N ILE A 736 -19.17 12.82 0.50
CA ILE A 736 -19.05 13.83 1.56
C ILE A 736 -19.77 15.11 1.12
N GLU A 737 -20.81 15.51 1.85
CA GLU A 737 -21.65 16.69 1.55
C GLU A 737 -21.49 17.81 2.60
N ASP A 738 -20.97 17.51 3.80
CA ASP A 738 -20.78 18.51 4.85
C ASP A 738 -19.52 18.31 5.71
N THR A 739 -19.28 19.27 6.61
CA THR A 739 -18.12 19.33 7.50
C THR A 739 -18.07 18.17 8.52
N LEU A 740 -19.24 17.67 8.96
CA LEU A 740 -19.30 16.55 9.89
C LEU A 740 -19.02 15.23 9.17
N GLU A 741 -19.50 15.07 7.94
CA GLU A 741 -19.17 13.93 7.08
C GLU A 741 -17.68 13.89 6.71
N LEU A 742 -17.05 15.05 6.47
CA LEU A 742 -15.60 15.13 6.28
C LEU A 742 -14.83 14.62 7.52
N GLY A 743 -15.30 14.97 8.71
CA GLY A 743 -14.79 14.42 9.96
C GLY A 743 -15.04 12.93 10.10
N ALA A 744 -16.19 12.45 9.61
CA ALA A 744 -16.57 11.06 9.70
C ALA A 744 -15.64 10.11 8.95
N MET A 745 -14.85 10.59 7.97
CA MET A 745 -13.79 9.81 7.30
C MET A 745 -12.87 9.08 8.29
N TYR A 746 -12.64 9.69 9.47
CA TYR A 746 -11.94 9.08 10.60
C TYR A 746 -12.49 7.69 10.98
N HIS A 747 -13.81 7.50 10.89
CA HIS A 747 -14.50 6.25 11.22
C HIS A 747 -14.55 5.25 10.06
N TYR A 748 -14.44 5.72 8.82
CA TYR A 748 -14.60 4.91 7.61
C TYR A 748 -13.26 4.44 7.00
N GLY A 749 -12.14 5.04 7.42
CA GLY A 749 -10.78 4.56 7.12
C GLY A 749 -10.03 5.39 6.07
N PRO A 750 -8.72 5.65 6.25
CA PRO A 750 -7.92 6.47 5.36
C PRO A 750 -7.60 5.80 4.01
N ASP A 751 -7.86 4.49 3.89
CA ASP A 751 -7.65 3.65 2.70
C ASP A 751 -8.89 3.55 1.80
N ALA A 752 -10.07 3.97 2.27
CA ALA A 752 -11.29 3.99 1.48
C ALA A 752 -11.28 5.10 0.39
N HIS A 753 -12.18 4.95 -0.58
CA HIS A 753 -12.38 5.94 -1.64
C HIS A 753 -13.50 6.91 -1.28
N TYR A 754 -13.24 8.20 -1.47
CA TYR A 754 -14.11 9.31 -1.10
C TYR A 754 -14.30 10.25 -2.27
N ARG A 755 -15.48 10.87 -2.34
CA ARG A 755 -15.81 11.92 -3.30
C ARG A 755 -16.59 13.05 -2.64
N LEU A 756 -16.29 14.30 -2.98
CA LEU A 756 -17.14 15.41 -2.56
C LEU A 756 -18.47 15.42 -3.35
N GLY A 757 -19.58 15.43 -2.63
CA GLY A 757 -20.93 15.66 -3.16
C GLY A 757 -21.32 17.14 -3.15
N ALA A 758 -20.67 17.95 -2.30
CA ALA A 758 -20.85 19.38 -2.23
C ALA A 758 -19.56 20.08 -1.76
N SER A 759 -19.48 21.39 -2.00
CA SER A 759 -18.44 22.25 -1.44
C SER A 759 -18.61 22.40 0.08
N ILE A 760 -17.49 22.36 0.82
CA ILE A 760 -17.43 22.36 2.28
C ILE A 760 -16.81 23.67 2.79
N ASP A 761 -17.41 24.27 3.81
CA ASP A 761 -16.89 25.45 4.51
C ASP A 761 -16.43 25.06 5.92
N LEU A 762 -15.14 25.24 6.19
CA LEU A 762 -14.47 24.94 7.45
C LEU A 762 -14.21 26.21 8.28
N SER A 763 -14.76 27.35 7.88
CA SER A 763 -14.58 28.61 8.59
C SER A 763 -15.15 28.56 10.02
N GLY A 764 -14.42 29.16 10.96
CA GLY A 764 -14.80 29.19 12.38
C GLY A 764 -14.31 27.99 13.20
N ILE A 765 -13.60 27.04 12.58
CA ILE A 765 -12.94 25.93 13.27
C ILE A 765 -11.43 26.15 13.21
N ASP A 766 -10.78 26.20 14.37
CA ASP A 766 -9.32 26.33 14.49
C ASP A 766 -8.71 24.96 14.74
N TRP A 767 -7.94 24.46 13.79
CA TRP A 767 -7.25 23.18 13.89
C TRP A 767 -5.81 23.37 14.35
N ASP A 768 -5.28 22.43 15.13
CA ASP A 768 -3.88 22.42 15.57
C ASP A 768 -3.03 21.37 14.82
N ARG A 769 -3.64 20.63 13.89
CA ARG A 769 -3.03 19.56 13.09
C ARG A 769 -3.81 19.34 11.78
N ALA A 770 -3.32 18.43 10.93
CA ALA A 770 -4.04 18.04 9.72
C ALA A 770 -5.38 17.37 10.04
N ILE A 771 -6.41 17.64 9.24
CA ILE A 771 -7.75 17.05 9.38
C ILE A 771 -7.73 15.56 9.00
N ILE A 772 -6.89 15.21 8.02
CA ILE A 772 -6.62 13.85 7.60
C ILE A 772 -5.12 13.60 7.85
N PRO A 773 -4.73 13.02 9.00
CA PRO A 773 -3.31 12.88 9.35
C PRO A 773 -2.53 12.07 8.32
N SER A 774 -3.09 10.96 7.84
CA SER A 774 -2.55 10.10 6.80
C SER A 774 -3.68 9.61 5.87
N PHE A 775 -3.40 9.44 4.57
CA PHE A 775 -4.37 9.01 3.57
C PHE A 775 -3.78 8.04 2.54
N ARG A 776 -4.52 6.96 2.23
CA ARG A 776 -4.11 5.84 1.35
C ARG A 776 -5.07 5.57 0.20
N GLY A 777 -6.30 6.04 0.29
CA GLY A 777 -7.34 5.79 -0.70
C GLY A 777 -7.33 6.79 -1.86
N THR A 778 -8.50 7.01 -2.46
CA THR A 778 -8.72 8.09 -3.44
C THR A 778 -9.63 9.15 -2.85
N PHE A 779 -9.25 10.42 -2.94
CA PHE A 779 -10.12 11.56 -2.59
C PHE A 779 -10.40 12.38 -3.85
N ASP A 780 -11.55 12.16 -4.47
CA ASP A 780 -12.01 12.90 -5.65
C ASP A 780 -12.81 14.13 -5.22
N GLY A 781 -12.23 15.31 -5.37
CA GLY A 781 -12.92 16.57 -5.15
C GLY A 781 -14.07 16.80 -6.13
N HIS A 782 -14.15 16.07 -7.26
CA HIS A 782 -15.22 16.18 -8.26
C HIS A 782 -15.45 17.63 -8.75
N GLY A 783 -14.40 18.47 -8.69
CA GLY A 783 -14.46 19.90 -9.02
C GLY A 783 -15.00 20.81 -7.89
N GLU A 784 -15.41 20.24 -6.76
CA GLU A 784 -15.90 20.96 -5.58
C GLU A 784 -14.78 21.63 -4.79
N THR A 785 -15.19 22.48 -3.85
CA THR A 785 -14.30 23.34 -3.07
C THR A 785 -14.39 23.06 -1.58
N ILE A 786 -13.24 22.92 -0.92
CA ILE A 786 -13.09 23.04 0.54
C ILE A 786 -12.54 24.44 0.84
N SER A 787 -13.22 25.19 1.72
CA SER A 787 -12.89 26.60 1.99
C SER A 787 -12.73 26.90 3.48
N GLY A 788 -12.03 27.99 3.80
CA GLY A 788 -11.97 28.54 5.17
C GLY A 788 -11.11 27.75 6.17
N LEU A 789 -10.31 26.78 5.70
CA LEU A 789 -9.45 25.95 6.54
C LEU A 789 -8.42 26.79 7.29
N THR A 790 -8.46 26.77 8.63
CA THR A 790 -7.44 27.41 9.49
C THR A 790 -6.71 26.36 10.32
N ILE A 791 -5.39 26.21 10.11
CA ILE A 791 -4.55 25.27 10.85
C ILE A 791 -3.35 26.01 11.46
N SER A 792 -3.08 25.80 12.74
CA SER A 792 -1.87 26.22 13.45
C SER A 792 -1.15 25.02 14.08
N GLY A 793 -0.28 24.37 13.31
CA GLY A 793 0.28 23.06 13.66
C GLY A 793 1.80 22.95 13.73
N GLY A 794 2.26 21.71 13.90
CA GLY A 794 3.67 21.33 14.02
C GLY A 794 4.29 20.94 12.68
N TRP A 795 4.48 19.63 12.52
CA TRP A 795 4.93 18.95 11.30
C TRP A 795 3.72 18.48 10.48
N TYR A 796 3.91 18.16 9.20
CA TYR A 796 2.90 17.53 8.32
C TYR A 796 1.57 18.29 8.30
N VAL A 797 1.64 19.58 7.97
CA VAL A 797 0.50 20.49 8.09
C VAL A 797 -0.13 20.70 6.71
N GLY A 798 -1.44 20.46 6.62
CA GLY A 798 -2.30 20.64 5.44
C GLY A 798 -3.68 20.03 5.71
N LEU A 799 -4.60 20.04 4.73
CA LEU A 799 -5.83 19.23 4.83
C LEU A 799 -5.48 17.76 5.09
N ILE A 800 -4.51 17.26 4.33
CA ILE A 800 -3.88 15.96 4.47
C ILE A 800 -2.45 16.15 4.99
N GLY A 801 -2.11 15.49 6.09
CA GLY A 801 -0.76 15.53 6.66
C GLY A 801 0.22 14.76 5.78
N GLN A 802 -0.08 13.49 5.55
CA GLN A 802 0.68 12.58 4.70
C GLN A 802 -0.21 11.89 3.66
N LEU A 803 0.16 12.00 2.38
CA LEU A 803 -0.42 11.21 1.29
C LEU A 803 0.52 10.04 1.02
N GLU A 804 0.05 8.82 1.19
CA GLU A 804 0.86 7.60 1.18
C GLU A 804 1.03 7.03 -0.23
N SER A 805 1.96 6.08 -0.39
CA SER A 805 2.19 5.41 -1.67
C SER A 805 0.92 4.71 -2.20
N GLY A 806 0.58 4.97 -3.46
CA GLY A 806 -0.63 4.44 -4.12
C GLY A 806 -1.92 5.25 -3.85
N ALA A 807 -1.88 6.22 -2.93
CA ALA A 807 -2.99 7.11 -2.67
C ALA A 807 -3.16 8.14 -3.80
N ARG A 808 -4.38 8.67 -3.97
CA ARG A 808 -4.69 9.66 -5.02
C ARG A 808 -5.58 10.77 -4.46
N VAL A 809 -5.25 12.01 -4.76
CA VAL A 809 -6.14 13.17 -4.53
C VAL A 809 -6.33 13.88 -5.85
N GLU A 810 -7.58 14.05 -6.26
CA GLU A 810 -7.88 14.60 -7.58
C GLU A 810 -9.02 15.62 -7.60
N ASN A 811 -8.98 16.53 -8.57
CA ASN A 811 -10.05 17.47 -8.90
C ASN A 811 -10.57 18.32 -7.71
N LEU A 812 -9.71 18.62 -6.73
CA LEU A 812 -10.10 19.33 -5.51
C LEU A 812 -9.62 20.78 -5.53
N ARG A 813 -10.49 21.72 -5.13
CA ARG A 813 -10.11 23.10 -4.85
C ARG A 813 -10.06 23.32 -3.35
N ILE A 814 -8.92 23.76 -2.82
CA ILE A 814 -8.78 24.18 -1.42
C ILE A 814 -8.48 25.68 -1.37
N VAL A 815 -9.42 26.47 -0.88
CA VAL A 815 -9.39 27.93 -1.02
C VAL A 815 -9.57 28.67 0.30
N ASP A 816 -9.14 29.92 0.33
CA ASP A 816 -9.23 30.79 1.50
C ASP A 816 -8.63 30.15 2.78
N VAL A 817 -7.52 29.41 2.62
CA VAL A 817 -6.86 28.73 3.74
C VAL A 817 -5.94 29.66 4.53
N ASN A 818 -5.76 29.38 5.81
CA ASN A 818 -4.75 29.97 6.66
C ASN A 818 -3.97 28.86 7.38
N VAL A 819 -2.83 28.46 6.82
CA VAL A 819 -2.01 27.34 7.32
C VAL A 819 -0.70 27.85 7.88
N VAL A 820 -0.48 27.59 9.17
CA VAL A 820 0.73 27.98 9.91
C VAL A 820 1.38 26.73 10.49
N GLY A 821 2.53 26.33 9.95
CA GLY A 821 3.35 25.25 10.49
C GLY A 821 4.54 25.80 11.30
N SER A 822 4.68 25.37 12.55
CA SER A 822 5.84 25.74 13.38
C SER A 822 7.10 24.94 13.05
N LYS A 823 7.00 23.89 12.21
CA LYS A 823 8.08 22.99 11.77
C LYS A 823 8.11 22.85 10.25
N ASP A 824 8.52 21.68 9.75
CA ASP A 824 8.68 21.41 8.33
C ASP A 824 7.47 20.64 7.75
N TYR A 825 7.37 20.57 6.42
CA TYR A 825 6.31 19.89 5.66
C TYR A 825 4.96 20.60 5.79
N VAL A 826 4.83 21.73 5.11
CA VAL A 826 3.65 22.58 5.18
C VAL A 826 3.11 22.81 3.77
N GLY A 827 1.87 22.38 3.53
CA GLY A 827 1.12 22.62 2.30
C GLY A 827 -0.32 23.00 2.62
N ALA A 828 -1.04 23.59 1.66
CA ALA A 828 -2.47 23.80 1.82
C ALA A 828 -3.21 22.45 1.79
N LEU A 829 -2.89 21.61 0.80
CA LEU A 829 -3.54 20.32 0.59
C LEU A 829 -2.77 19.19 1.26
N VAL A 830 -1.47 19.03 0.96
CA VAL A 830 -0.66 17.92 1.45
C VAL A 830 0.62 18.43 2.13
N GLY A 831 0.89 17.98 3.36
CA GLY A 831 2.17 18.25 4.03
C GLY A 831 3.33 17.47 3.41
N TYR A 832 3.22 16.14 3.40
CA TYR A 832 4.17 15.19 2.82
C TYR A 832 3.48 14.26 1.81
N ASP A 833 4.04 14.14 0.61
CA ASP A 833 3.42 13.44 -0.52
C ASP A 833 4.30 12.29 -1.03
N ASP A 834 3.74 11.09 -1.01
CA ASP A 834 4.27 9.86 -1.61
C ASP A 834 3.25 9.25 -2.62
N GLY A 835 2.12 9.93 -2.88
CA GLY A 835 1.02 9.51 -3.75
C GLY A 835 0.73 10.49 -4.89
N ASP A 836 -0.38 10.35 -5.62
CA ASP A 836 -0.67 11.21 -6.77
C ASP A 836 -1.57 12.41 -6.42
N VAL A 837 -1.18 13.61 -6.83
CA VAL A 837 -1.98 14.84 -6.70
C VAL A 837 -2.29 15.39 -8.09
N THR A 838 -3.55 15.29 -8.53
CA THR A 838 -3.93 15.57 -9.92
C THR A 838 -5.08 16.58 -10.06
N GLY A 839 -4.89 17.64 -10.84
CA GLY A 839 -5.99 18.57 -11.14
C GLY A 839 -6.46 19.39 -9.93
N CYS A 840 -5.62 19.52 -8.90
CA CYS A 840 -5.96 20.21 -7.66
C CYS A 840 -5.53 21.69 -7.68
N PHE A 841 -6.22 22.52 -6.90
CA PHE A 841 -5.94 23.96 -6.80
C PHE A 841 -5.92 24.45 -5.36
N GLY A 842 -4.90 25.24 -4.98
CA GLY A 842 -4.75 25.85 -3.65
C GLY A 842 -4.76 27.39 -3.66
N SER A 843 -5.38 28.03 -2.67
CA SER A 843 -5.23 29.49 -2.43
C SER A 843 -5.40 29.85 -0.96
N GLY A 844 -4.76 30.93 -0.52
CA GLY A 844 -4.77 31.38 0.87
C GLY A 844 -3.41 31.86 1.35
N THR A 845 -3.18 31.83 2.67
CA THR A 845 -1.90 32.16 3.30
C THR A 845 -1.28 30.91 3.92
N ILE A 846 -0.05 30.59 3.53
CA ILE A 846 0.70 29.45 4.02
C ILE A 846 2.03 29.95 4.60
N SER A 847 2.34 29.58 5.83
CA SER A 847 3.61 29.91 6.47
C SER A 847 4.21 28.71 7.20
N GLY A 848 5.52 28.53 7.08
CA GLY A 848 6.22 27.39 7.68
C GLY A 848 7.70 27.65 7.92
N ARG A 849 8.42 26.65 8.45
CA ARG A 849 9.88 26.74 8.63
C ARG A 849 10.63 26.25 7.39
N SER A 850 10.46 24.99 7.01
CA SER A 850 11.11 24.39 5.84
C SER A 850 10.15 23.48 5.06
N ASN A 851 10.39 23.28 3.76
CA ASN A 851 9.52 22.49 2.88
C ASN A 851 8.10 23.06 2.88
N VAL A 852 7.98 24.31 2.45
CA VAL A 852 6.72 25.06 2.45
C VAL A 852 6.27 25.25 1.02
N GLY A 853 5.13 24.65 0.67
CA GLY A 853 4.49 24.78 -0.65
C GLY A 853 3.12 25.41 -0.55
N GLY A 854 2.69 26.11 -1.60
CA GLY A 854 1.32 26.65 -1.65
C GLY A 854 0.24 25.56 -1.79
N LEU A 855 0.61 24.34 -2.21
CA LEU A 855 -0.27 23.17 -2.26
C LEU A 855 0.35 21.95 -1.56
N VAL A 856 1.60 21.61 -1.89
CA VAL A 856 2.32 20.43 -1.36
C VAL A 856 3.62 20.84 -0.66
N GLY A 857 3.82 20.45 0.59
CA GLY A 857 5.04 20.79 1.33
C GLY A 857 6.29 20.08 0.80
N TYR A 858 6.28 18.75 0.81
CA TYR A 858 7.37 17.89 0.33
C TYR A 858 6.81 16.75 -0.52
N ASN A 859 7.26 16.65 -1.76
CA ASN A 859 6.92 15.58 -2.67
C ASN A 859 8.11 14.62 -2.82
N ASN A 860 7.95 13.38 -2.38
CA ASN A 860 8.98 12.36 -2.32
C ASN A 860 8.97 11.44 -3.55
N HIS A 861 7.83 10.79 -3.80
CA HIS A 861 7.61 9.90 -4.95
C HIS A 861 6.31 10.22 -5.72
N GLY A 862 5.52 11.17 -5.22
CA GLY A 862 4.21 11.49 -5.76
C GLY A 862 4.23 12.22 -7.11
N HIS A 863 3.29 11.92 -7.99
CA HIS A 863 3.14 12.67 -9.23
C HIS A 863 2.22 13.88 -9.02
N VAL A 864 2.78 15.09 -9.14
CA VAL A 864 1.99 16.33 -9.08
C VAL A 864 1.67 16.77 -10.51
N THR A 865 0.42 16.60 -10.93
CA THR A 865 0.02 16.77 -12.34
C THR A 865 -1.15 17.73 -12.50
N ALA A 866 -1.06 18.67 -13.45
CA ALA A 866 -2.13 19.62 -13.77
C ALA A 866 -2.65 20.44 -12.56
N CYS A 867 -1.78 20.71 -11.58
CA CYS A 867 -2.13 21.40 -10.35
C CYS A 867 -1.79 22.91 -10.38
N GLY A 868 -2.49 23.70 -9.58
CA GLY A 868 -2.29 25.16 -9.49
C GLY A 868 -2.27 25.70 -8.07
N ALA A 869 -1.55 26.79 -7.83
CA ALA A 869 -1.59 27.51 -6.55
C ALA A 869 -1.57 29.05 -6.69
N ASP A 870 -2.54 29.71 -6.08
CA ASP A 870 -2.60 31.18 -5.90
C ASP A 870 -2.51 31.54 -4.41
N SER A 871 -1.44 31.05 -3.79
CA SER A 871 -1.20 31.11 -2.36
C SER A 871 -0.10 32.11 -2.02
N VAL A 872 -0.29 32.91 -0.97
CA VAL A 872 0.80 33.70 -0.37
C VAL A 872 1.62 32.77 0.53
N VAL A 873 2.86 32.48 0.13
CA VAL A 873 3.72 31.49 0.80
C VAL A 873 4.91 32.18 1.46
N SER A 874 5.18 31.83 2.72
CA SER A 874 6.35 32.31 3.46
C SER A 874 7.07 31.22 4.25
N GLY A 875 8.40 31.25 4.27
CA GLY A 875 9.18 30.33 5.11
C GLY A 875 10.66 30.63 5.21
N VAL A 876 11.42 29.76 5.89
CA VAL A 876 12.87 29.97 6.09
C VAL A 876 13.70 29.30 4.99
N SER A 877 13.41 28.05 4.64
CA SER A 877 14.17 27.29 3.63
C SER A 877 13.24 26.42 2.76
N ARG A 878 13.60 26.19 1.49
CA ARG A 878 12.87 25.31 0.56
C ARG A 878 11.39 25.72 0.45
N VAL A 879 11.19 26.92 -0.09
CA VAL A 879 9.88 27.56 -0.19
C VAL A 879 9.48 27.64 -1.67
N GLY A 880 8.34 27.07 -2.02
CA GLY A 880 7.81 27.08 -3.38
C GLY A 880 6.37 27.58 -3.41
N GLY A 881 5.97 28.26 -4.49
CA GLY A 881 4.58 28.69 -4.65
C GLY A 881 3.60 27.55 -4.84
N LEU A 882 4.05 26.38 -5.32
CA LEU A 882 3.25 25.16 -5.40
C LEU A 882 3.83 24.05 -4.51
N VAL A 883 5.11 23.73 -4.70
CA VAL A 883 5.81 22.62 -4.01
C VAL A 883 7.04 23.12 -3.27
N GLY A 884 7.19 22.82 -1.98
CA GLY A 884 8.39 23.21 -1.22
C GLY A 884 9.66 22.49 -1.70
N THR A 885 9.67 21.15 -1.55
CA THR A 885 10.71 20.26 -2.10
C THR A 885 10.08 19.20 -3.00
N ASN A 886 10.74 18.91 -4.12
CA ASN A 886 10.32 17.90 -5.09
C ASN A 886 11.42 16.87 -5.37
N VAL A 887 11.07 15.60 -5.27
CA VAL A 887 11.91 14.43 -5.57
C VAL A 887 11.21 13.49 -6.56
N ALA A 888 10.14 13.95 -7.23
CA ALA A 888 9.38 13.18 -8.20
C ALA A 888 8.95 14.04 -9.41
N ALA A 889 8.03 13.55 -10.25
CA ALA A 889 7.62 14.27 -11.46
C ALA A 889 6.59 15.37 -11.17
N VAL A 890 6.79 16.56 -11.73
CA VAL A 890 5.84 17.68 -11.70
C VAL A 890 5.52 18.11 -13.12
N THR A 891 4.26 17.96 -13.54
CA THR A 891 3.87 18.13 -14.96
C THR A 891 2.65 19.04 -15.11
N GLY A 892 2.68 20.00 -16.02
CA GLY A 892 1.51 20.82 -16.36
C GLY A 892 1.03 21.74 -15.23
N CYS A 893 1.93 22.11 -14.30
CA CYS A 893 1.56 22.78 -13.06
C CYS A 893 1.90 24.28 -13.05
N TYR A 894 1.22 25.05 -12.20
CA TYR A 894 1.46 26.49 -12.10
C TYR A 894 1.32 27.13 -10.73
N SER A 895 1.90 28.33 -10.59
CA SER A 895 1.75 29.19 -9.42
C SER A 895 1.62 30.68 -9.75
N ALA A 896 0.90 31.43 -8.92
CA ALA A 896 0.66 32.87 -9.09
C ALA A 896 0.81 33.72 -7.81
N GLY A 897 0.61 33.14 -6.63
CA GLY A 897 0.66 33.87 -5.37
C GLY A 897 2.08 34.29 -4.96
N ALA A 898 2.20 35.30 -4.10
CA ALA A 898 3.50 35.84 -3.69
C ALA A 898 4.30 34.83 -2.84
N VAL A 899 5.59 34.66 -3.15
CA VAL A 899 6.47 33.71 -2.45
C VAL A 899 7.61 34.45 -1.78
N SER A 900 7.82 34.20 -0.48
CA SER A 900 8.91 34.80 0.28
C SER A 900 9.67 33.79 1.13
N GLY A 901 11.00 33.88 1.17
CA GLY A 901 11.76 33.04 2.09
C GLY A 901 13.23 33.39 2.29
N GLY A 902 13.94 32.58 3.09
CA GLY A 902 15.36 32.78 3.37
C GLY A 902 16.28 32.15 2.31
N GLU A 903 16.14 30.84 2.07
CA GLU A 903 17.01 30.06 1.18
C GLU A 903 16.21 29.08 0.32
N ARG A 904 16.63 28.83 -0.94
CA ARG A 904 15.96 27.91 -1.90
C ARG A 904 14.49 28.31 -2.08
N VAL A 905 14.31 29.49 -2.67
CA VAL A 905 12.99 30.11 -2.87
C VAL A 905 12.66 30.11 -4.35
N GLY A 906 11.62 29.37 -4.74
CA GLY A 906 11.16 29.29 -6.13
C GLY A 906 9.73 29.75 -6.28
N GLY A 907 9.41 30.38 -7.41
CA GLY A 907 8.03 30.76 -7.68
C GLY A 907 7.08 29.56 -7.79
N LEU A 908 7.54 28.42 -8.27
CA LEU A 908 6.82 27.14 -8.29
C LEU A 908 7.40 26.13 -7.30
N ILE A 909 8.70 25.86 -7.37
CA ILE A 909 9.39 24.82 -6.58
C ILE A 909 10.59 25.40 -5.83
N GLY A 910 10.69 25.21 -4.52
CA GLY A 910 11.85 25.67 -3.73
C GLY A 910 13.13 24.90 -4.08
N TYR A 911 13.05 23.57 -4.03
CA TYR A 911 14.15 22.65 -4.38
C TYR A 911 13.63 21.45 -5.19
N SER A 912 14.28 21.13 -6.31
CA SER A 912 13.90 19.99 -7.18
C SER A 912 15.08 19.05 -7.42
N SER A 913 14.87 17.73 -7.32
CA SER A 913 15.92 16.71 -7.51
C SER A 913 15.44 15.44 -8.22
N TYR A 914 16.37 14.75 -8.91
CA TYR A 914 16.27 13.42 -9.53
C TYR A 914 15.36 13.25 -10.77
N TYR A 915 14.16 13.86 -10.81
CA TYR A 915 13.14 13.58 -11.84
C TYR A 915 12.89 14.77 -12.80
N TYR A 916 11.68 14.88 -13.34
CA TYR A 916 11.28 15.84 -14.38
C TYR A 916 10.34 16.91 -13.86
N VAL A 917 10.58 18.14 -14.27
CA VAL A 917 9.67 19.27 -14.16
C VAL A 917 9.36 19.75 -15.59
N THR A 918 8.13 19.53 -16.04
CA THR A 918 7.77 19.70 -17.46
C THR A 918 6.44 20.44 -17.62
N ASP A 919 6.32 21.28 -18.65
CA ASP A 919 5.10 22.02 -18.98
C ASP A 919 4.59 22.90 -17.82
N CYS A 920 5.51 23.44 -17.02
CA CYS A 920 5.19 24.17 -15.80
C CYS A 920 5.49 25.66 -15.91
N TYR A 921 4.76 26.49 -15.17
CA TYR A 921 5.02 27.93 -15.16
C TYR A 921 4.74 28.63 -13.83
N SER A 922 5.40 29.78 -13.63
CA SER A 922 5.17 30.63 -12.46
C SER A 922 5.01 32.09 -12.87
N THR A 923 3.97 32.73 -12.33
CA THR A 923 3.74 34.18 -12.42
C THR A 923 3.97 34.90 -11.08
N SER A 924 4.33 34.13 -10.05
CA SER A 924 4.54 34.56 -8.67
C SER A 924 5.63 35.62 -8.54
N SER A 925 5.37 36.67 -7.75
CA SER A 925 6.45 37.55 -7.28
C SER A 925 7.27 36.83 -6.21
N VAL A 926 8.58 36.70 -6.42
CA VAL A 926 9.48 35.91 -5.56
C VAL A 926 10.46 36.82 -4.83
N ARG A 927 10.52 36.71 -3.51
CA ARG A 927 11.51 37.40 -2.67
C ARG A 927 12.30 36.42 -1.82
N GLY A 928 13.63 36.42 -1.93
CA GLY A 928 14.48 35.46 -1.20
C GLY A 928 15.81 36.01 -0.71
N GLY A 929 16.48 35.30 0.18
CA GLY A 929 17.89 35.55 0.52
C GLY A 929 18.83 34.92 -0.52
N SER A 930 18.97 33.60 -0.49
CA SER A 930 19.83 32.85 -1.42
C SER A 930 19.11 31.76 -2.20
N TYR A 931 19.59 31.46 -3.41
CA TYR A 931 19.00 30.49 -4.34
C TYR A 931 17.55 30.85 -4.67
N VAL A 932 17.39 31.96 -5.36
CA VAL A 932 16.08 32.59 -5.63
C VAL A 932 15.78 32.49 -7.12
N GLY A 933 14.73 31.77 -7.49
CA GLY A 933 14.33 31.55 -8.87
C GLY A 933 12.87 31.92 -9.13
N GLY A 934 12.58 32.50 -10.29
CA GLY A 934 11.19 32.79 -10.68
C GLY A 934 10.33 31.54 -10.87
N LEU A 935 10.94 30.38 -11.12
CA LEU A 935 10.28 29.07 -11.16
C LEU A 935 10.87 28.12 -10.11
N VAL A 936 12.18 27.87 -10.14
CA VAL A 936 12.87 26.92 -9.25
C VAL A 936 14.00 27.59 -8.48
N GLY A 937 14.04 27.45 -7.15
CA GLY A 937 15.12 28.03 -6.33
C GLY A 937 16.47 27.36 -6.59
N LEU A 938 16.56 26.06 -6.29
CA LEU A 938 17.71 25.19 -6.58
C LEU A 938 17.25 23.99 -7.43
N ASN A 939 17.95 23.75 -8.54
CA ASN A 939 17.62 22.68 -9.49
C ASN A 939 18.72 21.61 -9.57
N GLU A 940 18.32 20.37 -9.28
CA GLU A 940 19.05 19.11 -9.45
C GLU A 940 18.18 18.09 -10.20
N ALA A 941 17.27 18.58 -11.05
CA ALA A 941 16.30 17.81 -11.82
C ALA A 941 16.33 18.22 -13.31
N HIS A 942 15.65 17.45 -14.16
CA HIS A 942 15.37 17.84 -15.54
C HIS A 942 14.30 18.93 -15.55
N LEU A 943 14.58 20.06 -16.19
CA LEU A 943 13.62 21.16 -16.34
C LEU A 943 13.40 21.43 -17.83
N THR A 944 12.20 21.16 -18.32
CA THR A 944 11.88 21.23 -19.76
C THR A 944 10.59 21.94 -20.04
N GLU A 945 10.54 22.75 -21.10
CA GLU A 945 9.29 23.37 -21.56
C GLU A 945 8.60 24.16 -20.44
N CYS A 946 9.36 24.95 -19.68
CA CYS A 946 8.87 25.70 -18.53
C CYS A 946 9.17 27.19 -18.61
N TYR A 947 8.41 28.03 -17.88
CA TYR A 947 8.67 29.46 -17.87
C TYR A 947 8.35 30.22 -16.58
N GLY A 948 9.06 31.33 -16.36
CA GLY A 948 8.87 32.25 -15.23
C GLY A 948 8.63 33.70 -15.68
N THR A 949 7.52 34.31 -15.27
CA THR A 949 7.20 35.70 -15.64
C THR A 949 7.09 36.67 -14.47
N GLY A 950 7.04 36.16 -13.24
CA GLY A 950 6.98 36.98 -12.04
C GLY A 950 8.31 37.67 -11.70
N ASP A 951 8.22 38.80 -11.00
CA ASP A 951 9.39 39.56 -10.56
C ASP A 951 10.15 38.81 -9.46
N VAL A 952 11.49 38.83 -9.53
CA VAL A 952 12.40 38.13 -8.60
C VAL A 952 13.32 39.15 -7.92
N ASP A 953 13.32 39.18 -6.58
CA ASP A 953 14.23 39.99 -5.76
C ASP A 953 14.98 39.11 -4.75
N GLY A 954 16.31 39.13 -4.75
CA GLY A 954 17.09 38.42 -3.75
C GLY A 954 18.52 38.89 -3.52
N ASP A 955 19.28 38.19 -2.67
CA ASP A 955 20.66 38.57 -2.33
C ASP A 955 21.72 37.80 -3.11
N SER A 956 21.65 36.46 -3.22
CA SER A 956 22.67 35.64 -3.90
C SER A 956 22.07 34.49 -4.70
N TYR A 957 22.63 34.19 -5.88
CA TYR A 957 22.13 33.16 -6.80
C TYR A 957 20.68 33.44 -7.20
N VAL A 958 20.50 34.49 -7.98
CA VAL A 958 19.18 35.02 -8.35
C VAL A 958 18.98 34.87 -9.86
N GLY A 959 17.94 34.14 -10.26
CA GLY A 959 17.60 33.92 -11.67
C GLY A 959 16.12 34.13 -11.95
N GLY A 960 15.79 34.62 -13.14
CA GLY A 960 14.39 34.79 -13.56
C GLY A 960 13.65 33.46 -13.76
N LEU A 961 14.36 32.36 -13.97
CA LEU A 961 13.80 31.00 -13.98
C LEU A 961 14.37 30.16 -12.83
N VAL A 962 15.70 30.03 -12.77
CA VAL A 962 16.39 29.16 -11.80
C VAL A 962 17.43 29.95 -10.98
N GLY A 963 17.40 29.85 -9.66
CA GLY A 963 18.43 30.50 -8.83
C GLY A 963 19.82 29.89 -9.05
N HIS A 964 19.94 28.57 -8.84
CA HIS A 964 21.15 27.78 -9.12
C HIS A 964 20.78 26.46 -9.80
N HIS A 965 21.43 26.20 -10.94
CA HIS A 965 21.34 24.93 -11.67
C HIS A 965 22.62 24.11 -11.43
N TYR A 966 22.49 22.93 -10.83
CA TYR A 966 23.63 22.12 -10.38
C TYR A 966 23.87 20.85 -11.22
N SER A 967 22.82 20.11 -11.56
CA SER A 967 22.88 18.83 -12.28
C SER A 967 21.80 18.71 -13.35
N TYR A 968 21.93 17.74 -14.27
CA TYR A 968 21.00 17.49 -15.39
C TYR A 968 20.89 18.68 -16.37
N TYR A 969 19.76 18.84 -17.06
CA TYR A 969 19.60 19.86 -18.10
C TYR A 969 18.39 20.76 -17.86
N VAL A 970 18.55 22.04 -18.20
CA VAL A 970 17.46 22.99 -18.41
C VAL A 970 17.32 23.18 -19.92
N ALA A 971 16.18 22.79 -20.49
CA ALA A 971 15.97 22.87 -21.93
C ALA A 971 14.62 23.48 -22.29
N ASP A 972 14.59 24.22 -23.38
CA ASP A 972 13.35 24.76 -23.95
C ASP A 972 12.54 25.61 -22.96
N CYS A 973 13.22 26.48 -22.20
CA CYS A 973 12.61 27.29 -21.14
C CYS A 973 12.80 28.80 -21.35
N TYR A 974 11.96 29.61 -20.72
CA TYR A 974 12.17 31.07 -20.79
C TYR A 974 11.79 31.86 -19.53
N SER A 975 12.27 33.09 -19.47
CA SER A 975 11.93 34.04 -18.40
C SER A 975 11.71 35.46 -18.90
N SER A 976 10.78 36.19 -18.28
CA SER A 976 10.43 37.56 -18.67
C SER A 976 10.24 38.55 -17.51
N GLY A 977 10.18 38.06 -16.27
CA GLY A 977 10.04 38.90 -15.07
C GLY A 977 11.29 39.73 -14.76
N LYS A 978 11.14 40.83 -14.03
CA LYS A 978 12.28 41.65 -13.60
C LYS A 978 13.10 40.89 -12.56
N VAL A 979 14.43 40.87 -12.73
CA VAL A 979 15.35 40.20 -11.81
C VAL A 979 16.24 41.24 -11.10
N ARG A 980 16.20 41.24 -9.77
CA ARG A 980 17.03 42.08 -8.91
C ARG A 980 17.80 41.19 -7.93
N GLY A 981 19.12 41.35 -7.89
CA GLY A 981 19.98 40.50 -7.06
C GLY A 981 21.18 41.22 -6.46
N GLY A 982 21.81 40.64 -5.44
CA GLY A 982 23.12 41.09 -4.96
C GLY A 982 24.27 40.52 -5.79
N MET A 983 24.42 39.20 -5.82
CA MET A 983 25.51 38.47 -6.47
C MET A 983 25.00 37.28 -7.28
N PHE A 984 25.63 36.99 -8.43
CA PHE A 984 25.23 35.92 -9.36
C PHE A 984 23.78 36.09 -9.82
N VAL A 985 23.57 37.13 -10.63
CA VAL A 985 22.25 37.58 -11.07
C VAL A 985 22.11 37.35 -12.57
N GLY A 986 21.25 36.42 -12.96
CA GLY A 986 20.99 36.11 -14.37
C GLY A 986 19.54 36.36 -14.76
N GLY A 987 19.32 36.80 -16.01
CA GLY A 987 17.96 36.90 -16.54
C GLY A 987 17.21 35.57 -16.51
N LEU A 988 17.90 34.45 -16.79
CA LEU A 988 17.35 33.09 -16.73
C LEU A 988 17.89 32.33 -15.51
N ILE A 989 19.21 32.20 -15.36
CA ILE A 989 19.83 31.41 -14.30
C ILE A 989 20.88 32.23 -13.54
N GLY A 990 20.81 32.25 -12.21
CA GLY A 990 21.78 32.95 -11.38
C GLY A 990 23.19 32.35 -11.48
N ARG A 991 23.32 31.05 -11.19
CA ARG A 991 24.55 30.27 -11.42
C ARG A 991 24.26 28.95 -12.12
N ASN A 992 25.09 28.63 -13.11
CA ASN A 992 25.02 27.39 -13.87
C ASN A 992 26.25 26.49 -13.63
N GLU A 993 26.00 25.20 -13.43
CA GLU A 993 27.02 24.14 -13.35
C GLU A 993 26.67 22.92 -14.21
N ALA A 994 25.65 22.98 -15.07
CA ALA A 994 25.25 21.88 -15.93
C ALA A 994 24.71 22.35 -17.30
N TYR A 995 24.04 21.48 -18.05
CA TYR A 995 23.64 21.77 -19.43
C TYR A 995 22.43 22.71 -19.49
N VAL A 996 22.49 23.70 -20.39
CA VAL A 996 21.39 24.62 -20.68
C VAL A 996 21.24 24.73 -22.19
N ALA A 997 20.05 24.41 -22.71
CA ALA A 997 19.78 24.35 -24.14
C ALA A 997 18.50 25.08 -24.52
N ASN A 998 18.48 25.76 -25.66
CA ASN A 998 17.26 26.34 -26.25
C ASN A 998 16.45 27.23 -25.30
N CYS A 999 17.13 28.03 -24.46
CA CYS A 999 16.46 28.88 -23.48
C CYS A 999 16.60 30.36 -23.79
N TYR A 1000 15.68 31.19 -23.28
CA TYR A 1000 15.84 32.64 -23.41
C TYR A 1000 15.37 33.49 -22.23
N SER A 1001 15.85 34.73 -22.15
CA SER A 1001 15.41 35.73 -21.17
C SER A 1001 15.17 37.11 -21.76
N THR A 1002 14.16 37.82 -21.23
CA THR A 1002 13.78 39.17 -21.69
C THR A 1002 13.60 40.19 -20.56
N GLY A 1003 13.52 39.76 -19.32
CA GLY A 1003 13.29 40.64 -18.17
C GLY A 1003 14.46 41.55 -17.83
N LEU A 1004 14.18 42.72 -17.24
CA LEU A 1004 15.19 43.67 -16.77
C LEU A 1004 16.03 43.04 -15.65
N VAL A 1005 17.37 43.05 -15.80
CA VAL A 1005 18.30 42.46 -14.82
C VAL A 1005 19.11 43.56 -14.12
N SER A 1006 19.16 43.52 -12.80
CA SER A 1006 19.93 44.48 -11.99
C SER A 1006 20.62 43.81 -10.81
N GLY A 1007 21.89 44.13 -10.55
CA GLY A 1007 22.60 43.63 -9.38
C GLY A 1007 23.96 44.26 -9.13
N ARG A 1008 24.67 43.79 -8.08
CA ARG A 1008 25.96 44.37 -7.66
C ARG A 1008 27.17 43.68 -8.27
N SER A 1009 27.14 42.35 -8.44
CA SER A 1009 28.28 41.57 -8.97
C SER A 1009 27.81 40.32 -9.72
N TYR A 1010 28.56 39.93 -10.77
CA TYR A 1010 28.23 38.81 -11.67
C TYR A 1010 26.79 38.91 -12.21
N VAL A 1011 26.53 39.97 -12.98
CA VAL A 1011 25.22 40.28 -13.56
C VAL A 1011 25.24 39.97 -15.04
N GLY A 1012 24.39 39.06 -15.49
CA GLY A 1012 24.29 38.65 -16.88
C GLY A 1012 22.87 38.71 -17.42
N GLY A 1013 22.75 39.07 -18.69
CA GLY A 1013 21.47 39.13 -19.38
C GLY A 1013 20.76 37.78 -19.43
N LEU A 1014 21.49 36.66 -19.52
CA LEU A 1014 20.98 35.29 -19.44
C LEU A 1014 21.46 34.56 -18.18
N LEU A 1015 22.79 34.45 -18.00
CA LEU A 1015 23.44 33.72 -16.91
C LEU A 1015 24.27 34.68 -16.08
N GLY A 1016 24.10 34.67 -14.76
CA GLY A 1016 24.92 35.47 -13.85
C GLY A 1016 26.35 34.95 -13.75
N ARG A 1017 26.50 33.63 -13.63
CA ARG A 1017 27.78 32.92 -13.74
C ARG A 1017 27.60 31.52 -14.32
N ASP A 1018 28.55 31.11 -15.14
CA ASP A 1018 28.67 29.77 -15.69
C ASP A 1018 30.01 29.14 -15.30
N SER A 1019 30.01 27.82 -15.10
CA SER A 1019 31.23 27.08 -14.73
C SER A 1019 31.90 26.39 -15.92
N HIS A 1020 31.21 26.25 -17.05
CA HIS A 1020 31.68 25.47 -18.21
C HIS A 1020 31.09 26.03 -19.53
N SER A 1021 31.89 26.80 -20.27
CA SER A 1021 31.44 27.54 -21.46
C SER A 1021 30.80 26.71 -22.57
N ASP A 1022 31.08 25.41 -22.63
CA ASP A 1022 30.61 24.50 -23.68
C ASP A 1022 29.23 23.89 -23.40
N TRP A 1023 28.64 24.15 -22.22
CA TRP A 1023 27.38 23.53 -21.77
C TRP A 1023 26.15 24.41 -22.02
N VAL A 1024 26.33 25.57 -22.63
CA VAL A 1024 25.25 26.52 -22.96
C VAL A 1024 25.08 26.61 -24.48
N THR A 1025 24.01 26.02 -25.01
CA THR A 1025 23.79 25.91 -26.46
C THR A 1025 22.44 26.48 -26.88
N GLY A 1026 22.39 27.19 -28.02
CA GLY A 1026 21.13 27.73 -28.55
C GLY A 1026 20.37 28.67 -27.60
N CYS A 1027 21.05 29.33 -26.66
CA CYS A 1027 20.40 30.18 -25.65
C CYS A 1027 20.61 31.68 -25.90
N PHE A 1028 19.59 32.51 -25.58
CA PHE A 1028 19.55 33.92 -25.96
C PHE A 1028 19.05 34.87 -24.86
N TRP A 1029 19.52 36.12 -24.85
CA TRP A 1029 18.85 37.18 -24.07
C TRP A 1029 18.64 38.44 -24.89
N ASN A 1030 17.64 39.23 -24.50
CA ASN A 1030 17.38 40.51 -25.13
C ASN A 1030 18.27 41.61 -24.55
N THR A 1031 19.18 42.17 -25.35
CA THR A 1031 20.13 43.20 -24.88
C THR A 1031 19.50 44.56 -24.58
N LEU A 1032 18.29 44.82 -25.10
CA LEU A 1032 17.58 46.08 -24.89
C LEU A 1032 16.71 46.02 -23.64
N THR A 1033 15.88 44.98 -23.50
CA THR A 1033 14.94 44.86 -22.38
C THR A 1033 15.61 44.40 -21.09
N SER A 1034 16.67 43.58 -21.18
CA SER A 1034 17.44 43.16 -19.98
C SER A 1034 18.26 44.30 -19.36
N GLY A 1035 18.54 45.36 -20.13
CA GLY A 1035 19.47 46.40 -19.72
C GLY A 1035 20.94 45.94 -19.62
N SER A 1036 21.27 44.72 -20.06
CA SER A 1036 22.61 44.16 -20.02
C SER A 1036 23.15 43.81 -21.41
N ALA A 1037 24.35 44.31 -21.70
CA ALA A 1037 25.09 43.99 -22.92
C ALA A 1037 25.92 42.68 -22.82
N ALA A 1038 26.00 42.06 -21.63
CA ALA A 1038 26.86 40.91 -21.37
C ALA A 1038 26.14 39.81 -20.57
N SER A 1039 26.64 38.59 -20.68
CA SER A 1039 26.20 37.37 -19.98
C SER A 1039 27.38 36.38 -19.94
N ASP A 1040 27.45 35.52 -18.93
CA ASP A 1040 28.53 34.52 -18.80
C ASP A 1040 28.34 33.32 -19.75
N GLY A 1041 27.20 33.27 -20.46
CA GLY A 1041 26.91 32.32 -21.53
C GLY A 1041 25.71 32.74 -22.38
N GLY A 1042 25.53 32.06 -23.52
CA GLY A 1042 24.50 32.35 -24.53
C GLY A 1042 24.88 33.48 -25.50
N MET A 1043 23.92 33.91 -26.34
CA MET A 1043 24.10 35.00 -27.30
C MET A 1043 23.08 36.14 -27.10
N GLY A 1044 23.58 37.38 -26.98
CA GLY A 1044 22.74 38.56 -26.85
C GLY A 1044 22.14 38.98 -28.21
N LEU A 1045 20.83 39.20 -28.23
CA LEU A 1045 20.08 39.59 -29.42
C LEU A 1045 19.25 40.86 -29.18
N THR A 1046 18.95 41.57 -30.25
CA THR A 1046 18.03 42.72 -30.21
C THR A 1046 16.57 42.23 -30.23
N THR A 1047 15.63 43.07 -29.82
CA THR A 1047 14.19 42.73 -29.88
C THR A 1047 13.75 42.24 -31.27
N PRO A 1048 14.05 42.93 -32.39
CA PRO A 1048 13.64 42.43 -33.70
C PRO A 1048 14.26 41.07 -34.07
N ALA A 1049 15.49 40.77 -33.60
CA ALA A 1049 16.12 39.48 -33.86
C ALA A 1049 15.47 38.35 -33.06
N MET A 1050 15.03 38.63 -31.83
CA MET A 1050 14.29 37.67 -30.99
C MET A 1050 12.81 37.52 -31.38
N GLN A 1051 12.30 38.34 -32.30
CA GLN A 1051 10.92 38.25 -32.80
C GLN A 1051 10.82 37.52 -34.14
N ARG A 1052 11.87 36.77 -34.55
CA ARG A 1052 11.92 36.05 -35.82
C ARG A 1052 12.20 34.57 -35.63
N SER A 1053 11.32 33.68 -36.14
CA SER A 1053 11.51 32.23 -36.01
C SER A 1053 12.83 31.75 -36.62
N SER A 1054 13.25 32.33 -37.74
CA SER A 1054 14.49 31.98 -38.43
C SER A 1054 15.72 32.07 -37.53
N THR A 1055 15.73 33.00 -36.56
CA THR A 1055 16.84 33.16 -35.61
C THR A 1055 17.03 31.90 -34.77
N PHE A 1056 15.93 31.32 -34.30
CA PHE A 1056 15.90 30.18 -33.39
C PHE A 1056 16.01 28.84 -34.15
N VAL A 1057 15.37 28.72 -35.31
CA VAL A 1057 15.50 27.55 -36.19
C VAL A 1057 16.96 27.33 -36.60
N ASN A 1058 17.67 28.40 -36.95
CA ASN A 1058 19.10 28.32 -37.28
C ASN A 1058 19.97 27.90 -36.09
N ALA A 1059 19.47 28.05 -34.86
CA ALA A 1059 20.12 27.62 -33.63
C ALA A 1059 19.71 26.22 -33.18
N GLY A 1060 18.84 25.53 -33.94
CA GLY A 1060 18.41 24.16 -33.67
C GLY A 1060 17.09 24.03 -32.90
N TRP A 1061 16.31 25.10 -32.75
CA TRP A 1061 15.04 25.05 -32.03
C TRP A 1061 13.95 24.34 -32.83
N ASP A 1062 13.14 23.53 -32.15
CA ASP A 1062 12.03 22.80 -32.76
C ASP A 1062 10.73 23.62 -32.76
N PHE A 1063 10.42 24.24 -33.91
CA PHE A 1063 9.13 24.90 -34.15
C PHE A 1063 8.06 23.96 -34.72
N ALA A 1064 8.39 22.69 -34.98
CA ALA A 1064 7.42 21.66 -35.36
C ALA A 1064 6.74 21.06 -34.11
N GLY A 1065 7.48 20.81 -33.04
CA GLY A 1065 6.99 20.22 -31.79
C GLY A 1065 6.78 21.20 -30.64
N ILE A 1066 7.74 22.10 -30.36
CA ILE A 1066 7.85 22.76 -29.04
C ILE A 1066 7.47 24.25 -29.10
N TRP A 1067 8.04 24.99 -30.04
CA TRP A 1067 7.97 26.46 -30.07
C TRP A 1067 6.99 27.01 -31.12
N THR A 1068 6.39 28.16 -30.83
CA THR A 1068 5.61 28.97 -31.77
C THR A 1068 5.93 30.45 -31.60
N ILE A 1069 5.73 31.28 -32.62
CA ILE A 1069 6.01 32.73 -32.57
C ILE A 1069 5.10 33.50 -33.53
N CYS A 1070 4.68 34.70 -33.15
CA CYS A 1070 4.09 35.67 -34.06
C CYS A 1070 5.20 36.58 -34.60
N GLU A 1071 5.63 36.30 -35.84
CA GLU A 1071 6.69 37.03 -36.54
C GLU A 1071 6.59 38.56 -36.37
N ASP A 1072 7.71 39.16 -35.95
CA ASP A 1072 7.91 40.60 -35.71
C ASP A 1072 6.95 41.23 -34.65
N ARG A 1073 6.19 40.42 -33.89
CA ARG A 1073 5.22 40.92 -32.89
C ARG A 1073 5.53 40.47 -31.46
N ASP A 1074 6.04 39.27 -31.27
CA ASP A 1074 6.35 38.72 -29.94
C ASP A 1074 7.55 37.77 -29.94
N TYR A 1075 7.90 37.31 -28.74
CA TYR A 1075 8.96 36.33 -28.49
C TYR A 1075 8.45 34.90 -28.66
N PRO A 1076 9.32 33.89 -28.89
CA PRO A 1076 8.91 32.49 -28.93
C PRO A 1076 8.14 32.08 -27.67
N ARG A 1077 7.06 31.35 -27.85
CA ARG A 1077 6.24 30.76 -26.79
C ARG A 1077 6.18 29.26 -26.95
N LEU A 1078 5.93 28.57 -25.84
CA LEU A 1078 5.72 27.13 -25.87
C LEU A 1078 4.34 26.84 -26.47
N LYS A 1079 4.24 25.81 -27.30
CA LYS A 1079 3.00 25.51 -28.03
C LYS A 1079 1.84 25.12 -27.10
N TRP A 1080 2.15 24.47 -25.98
CA TRP A 1080 1.16 24.07 -24.99
C TRP A 1080 0.53 25.28 -24.26
N GLU A 1081 1.06 26.50 -24.40
CA GLU A 1081 0.43 27.71 -23.86
C GLU A 1081 -0.95 28.01 -24.50
N HIS A 1082 -1.28 27.39 -25.64
CA HIS A 1082 -2.57 27.51 -26.36
C HIS A 1082 -3.06 28.96 -26.60
N ARG A 1083 -2.13 29.92 -26.76
CA ARG A 1083 -2.46 31.32 -27.08
C ARG A 1083 -2.37 31.57 -28.58
N ASP A 1084 -3.51 31.90 -29.19
CA ASP A 1084 -3.56 32.35 -30.58
C ASP A 1084 -2.74 33.63 -30.78
N CYS A 1085 -2.22 33.81 -32.00
CA CYS A 1085 -1.67 35.11 -32.41
C CYS A 1085 -2.76 36.18 -32.22
N PRO A 1086 -2.51 37.26 -31.45
CA PRO A 1086 -3.48 38.33 -31.29
C PRO A 1086 -3.94 38.86 -32.67
N PRO A 1087 -5.24 39.10 -32.90
CA PRO A 1087 -5.71 39.76 -34.11
C PRO A 1087 -5.12 41.18 -34.19
N ASN A 1088 -4.76 41.61 -35.40
CA ASN A 1088 -4.13 42.90 -35.68
C ASN A 1088 -4.98 44.11 -35.29
#